data_AF-A0A6C0GN48-F1
#
_entry.id   AF-A0A6C0GN48-F1
#
_cell.length_a   1.000
_cell.length_b   1.000
_cell.length_c   1.000
_cell.angle_alpha   90.00
_cell.angle_beta   90.00
_cell.angle_gamma   90.00
#
_symmetry.space_group_name_H-M   'P 1'
#
loop_
_entity.id
_entity.type
_entity.pdbx_description
1 polymer ?
#
loop_
_entity_poly.entity_id
_entity_poly.type
_entity_poly.pdbx_seq_one_letter_code
_entity_poly.pdbx_strand_id
1 'polypeptide(L)'
;MNQPLDLLAIIPATNEIERQTLLNYIRTAPIAPDHWKVLKTIYKQYETTQDAAITASIIHAIDQSTIEGLQETYPTQKTMAYMKRRARRFLNTLKDDALYFQITSQILSACENRTQLNFNYRWVIADILLGNSPRLTHQGHGRGKVVFQSMTYQLPEPEERRPQVWDAHIDFIRQLLSKNIPWPIQEFAVKILTRNTQKLPVFSGEQISRFFNIPSLILKQTAAQQTYSEYKQGKRLTALEWAGTFAYGTKAAQQEFLQSNISQQPNAWREEVATYLHKQVIELSAGESSSRRANELLQFLHANLKQQLEASKILEIAAILFSSGIKDLEEWTLVSAEKAAKEDALNWFNAASKEYQLARLSQLFTYKFKNTRVSADTAKPFIFHPAFIVCQFGWDLLKNNFQNNYYMLQPFWEKLYKGVKQPKLEIHLMNTIQSGSAAELFEKYYKNYDYELTDNTRFPHQAYVFILERGNDAFKKFLFQKLWQGFKQEPLRWLPLLSHCSEAIRKDVLQRAAPAIRTIHIFAGNAFFYTVQQAENGGNEAFWKILFYLLEESIVLRDYVKDIFQSAAANPAILQKLLTNLPLLKDEQRKKWFLEEAGHLLATQPKLIISVDKSIVTSLLNNASPSSLLELLASLHNDTWLLVKEPVLNRIKNVAQPGLFWREALQKAIESEAGDLLLTRLFQDEAFRQLFLEKSTSEILEIQHPAVEELLSQWMQKHLNIFTKDSAQLYKASIHKLPSIRNLALTQATSLGISISFAIRLLESDLPATQQAAFAYLDTLEAGSTKEWEATLAMCDSPNTSTRKLGMDYFHKRKQQWTDRKQLELLEFLSEHADPIIHNWVAKELVTQQAESSFVQRFDKEVLRMKNKSRKAKENIKHRQQQNPTLATDTLLEMAKSKQKQDAEWAIWQLTQRTLSGEQIPGFELK
;
A
#
# COMPACT_ATOMS: atom_id res chain seq x y z
N MET A 1 -55.11 57.61 -7.97
CA MET A 1 -54.50 56.46 -7.29
C MET A 1 -53.16 56.21 -7.96
N ASN A 2 -52.09 56.84 -7.46
CA ASN A 2 -50.76 56.74 -8.11
C ASN A 2 -49.80 55.82 -7.34
N GLN A 3 -50.19 55.34 -6.14
CA GLN A 3 -49.40 54.37 -5.41
C GLN A 3 -50.01 52.97 -5.50
N PRO A 4 -49.21 51.91 -5.72
CA PRO A 4 -49.69 50.52 -5.78
C PRO A 4 -50.58 50.12 -4.61
N LEU A 5 -50.32 50.63 -3.41
CA LEU A 5 -51.07 50.31 -2.20
C LEU A 5 -52.52 50.84 -2.21
N ASP A 6 -52.81 51.92 -2.94
CA ASP A 6 -54.17 52.45 -3.07
C ASP A 6 -55.10 51.44 -3.76
N LEU A 7 -54.55 50.60 -4.64
CA LEU A 7 -55.31 49.58 -5.36
C LEU A 7 -55.78 48.43 -4.46
N LEU A 8 -55.20 48.28 -3.26
CA LEU A 8 -55.66 47.26 -2.31
C LEU A 8 -57.08 47.56 -1.80
N ALA A 9 -57.50 48.83 -1.79
CA ALA A 9 -58.83 49.23 -1.34
C ALA A 9 -59.95 48.84 -2.31
N ILE A 10 -59.62 48.60 -3.58
CA ILE A 10 -60.59 48.25 -4.64
C ILE A 10 -60.53 46.75 -5.01
N ILE A 11 -59.95 45.90 -4.17
CA ILE A 11 -59.89 44.45 -4.37
C ILE A 11 -60.82 43.76 -3.35
N PRO A 12 -61.86 43.01 -3.77
CA PRO A 12 -62.29 42.81 -5.16
C PRO A 12 -62.98 44.05 -5.72
N ALA A 13 -62.86 44.27 -7.04
CA ALA A 13 -63.57 45.33 -7.75
C ALA A 13 -65.09 45.10 -7.66
N THR A 14 -65.81 46.15 -7.30
CA THR A 14 -67.27 46.15 -7.08
C THR A 14 -68.04 46.78 -8.24
N ASN A 15 -67.34 47.49 -9.13
CA ASN A 15 -67.90 48.14 -10.30
C ASN A 15 -66.94 48.07 -11.51
N GLU A 16 -67.45 48.43 -12.69
CA GLU A 16 -66.69 48.32 -13.94
C GLU A 16 -65.47 49.27 -13.99
N ILE A 17 -65.54 50.43 -13.34
CA ILE A 17 -64.43 51.39 -13.31
C ILE A 17 -63.24 50.80 -12.52
N GLU A 18 -63.51 50.23 -11.35
CA GLU A 18 -62.52 49.52 -10.54
C GLU A 18 -61.95 48.32 -11.30
N ARG A 19 -62.81 47.55 -11.98
CA ARG A 19 -62.42 46.40 -12.80
C ARG A 19 -61.46 46.80 -13.92
N GLN A 20 -61.77 47.86 -14.68
CA GLN A 20 -60.88 48.38 -15.72
C GLN A 20 -59.59 48.95 -15.15
N THR A 21 -59.65 49.58 -13.97
CA THR A 21 -58.47 50.07 -13.25
C THR A 21 -57.52 48.91 -12.91
N LEU A 22 -58.05 47.81 -12.38
CA LEU A 22 -57.25 46.61 -12.09
C LEU A 22 -56.68 45.97 -13.35
N LEU A 23 -57.47 45.84 -14.43
CA LEU A 23 -57.00 45.30 -15.71
C LEU A 23 -55.87 46.13 -16.31
N ASN A 24 -56.00 47.46 -16.30
CA ASN A 24 -54.96 48.36 -16.77
C ASN A 24 -53.70 48.22 -15.92
N TYR A 25 -53.84 48.20 -14.60
CA TYR A 25 -52.71 48.00 -13.69
C TYR A 25 -51.99 46.68 -13.92
N ILE A 26 -52.69 45.56 -14.05
CA ILE A 26 -52.06 44.24 -14.31
C ILE A 26 -51.26 44.25 -15.61
N ARG A 27 -51.76 44.93 -16.66
CA ARG A 27 -51.10 44.98 -17.97
C ARG A 27 -49.83 45.83 -17.96
N THR A 28 -49.79 46.89 -17.15
CA THR A 28 -48.67 47.85 -17.15
C THR A 28 -47.71 47.67 -15.99
N ALA A 29 -48.12 47.04 -14.89
CA ALA A 29 -47.29 46.92 -13.68
C ALA A 29 -46.11 45.97 -13.91
N PRO A 30 -44.88 46.37 -13.54
CA PRO A 30 -43.73 45.47 -13.60
C PRO A 30 -43.82 44.41 -12.49
N ILE A 31 -43.20 43.26 -12.75
CA ILE A 31 -43.00 42.23 -11.73
C ILE A 31 -41.79 42.63 -10.87
N ALA A 32 -42.01 43.57 -9.96
CA ALA A 32 -41.02 44.20 -9.09
C ALA A 32 -41.53 44.31 -7.63
N PRO A 33 -40.66 44.51 -6.62
CA PRO A 33 -41.05 44.48 -5.21
C PRO A 33 -42.25 45.35 -4.86
N ASP A 34 -42.26 46.61 -5.32
CA ASP A 34 -43.28 47.61 -4.98
C ASP A 34 -44.67 47.26 -5.53
N HIS A 35 -44.71 46.45 -6.59
CA HIS A 35 -45.93 46.02 -7.26
C HIS A 35 -46.36 44.61 -6.85
N TRP A 36 -45.41 43.79 -6.38
CA TRP A 36 -45.60 42.36 -6.17
C TRP A 36 -46.69 42.05 -5.15
N LYS A 37 -46.75 42.81 -4.05
CA LYS A 37 -47.78 42.63 -3.02
C LYS A 37 -49.18 42.76 -3.59
N VAL A 38 -49.40 43.77 -4.43
CA VAL A 38 -50.69 44.06 -5.07
C VAL A 38 -51.04 42.97 -6.08
N LEU A 39 -50.11 42.66 -6.99
CA LEU A 39 -50.32 41.62 -8.02
C LEU A 39 -50.63 40.24 -7.41
N LYS A 40 -49.93 39.87 -6.33
CA LYS A 40 -50.19 38.63 -5.59
C LYS A 40 -51.56 38.63 -4.92
N THR A 41 -51.99 39.77 -4.36
CA THR A 41 -53.31 39.92 -3.74
C THR A 41 -54.42 39.82 -4.78
N ILE A 42 -54.27 40.51 -5.93
CA ILE A 42 -55.19 40.40 -7.07
C ILE A 42 -55.31 38.93 -7.50
N TYR A 43 -54.19 38.24 -7.74
CA TYR A 43 -54.21 36.82 -8.12
C TYR A 43 -55.00 35.98 -7.12
N LYS A 44 -54.71 36.10 -5.82
CA LYS A 44 -55.38 35.30 -4.78
C LYS A 44 -56.87 35.57 -4.67
N GLN A 45 -57.28 36.83 -4.80
CA GLN A 45 -58.69 37.21 -4.72
C GLN A 45 -59.48 36.69 -5.92
N TYR A 46 -58.91 36.83 -7.13
CA TYR A 46 -59.63 36.46 -8.35
C TYR A 46 -59.53 34.96 -8.69
N GLU A 47 -58.61 34.23 -8.05
CA GLU A 47 -58.62 32.77 -8.01
C GLU A 47 -59.92 32.21 -7.36
N THR A 48 -60.57 32.96 -6.46
CA THR A 48 -61.83 32.55 -5.81
C THR A 48 -63.08 33.16 -6.45
N THR A 49 -63.04 34.43 -6.86
CA THR A 49 -64.21 35.11 -7.46
C THR A 49 -64.42 34.79 -8.94
N GLN A 50 -63.41 34.22 -9.61
CA GLN A 50 -63.50 33.70 -10.98
C GLN A 50 -63.83 34.74 -12.09
N ASP A 51 -63.49 36.03 -11.91
CA ASP A 51 -63.53 36.99 -13.05
C ASP A 51 -62.53 36.56 -14.12
N ALA A 52 -63.04 36.08 -15.25
CA ALA A 52 -62.22 35.53 -16.32
C ALA A 52 -61.18 36.52 -16.85
N ALA A 53 -61.52 37.81 -16.98
CA ALA A 53 -60.65 38.79 -17.61
C ALA A 53 -59.50 39.22 -16.70
N ILE A 54 -59.80 39.47 -15.42
CA ILE A 54 -58.77 39.79 -14.43
C ILE A 54 -57.85 38.57 -14.25
N THR A 55 -58.43 37.38 -14.13
CA THR A 55 -57.69 36.12 -13.95
C THR A 55 -56.79 35.82 -15.15
N ALA A 56 -57.29 35.94 -16.38
CA ALA A 56 -56.49 35.78 -17.59
C ALA A 56 -55.33 36.79 -17.65
N SER A 57 -55.60 38.06 -17.35
CA SER A 57 -54.59 39.11 -17.40
C SER A 57 -53.46 38.87 -16.39
N ILE A 58 -53.79 38.49 -15.14
CA ILE A 58 -52.76 38.26 -14.11
C ILE A 58 -51.98 36.97 -14.35
N ILE A 59 -52.65 35.91 -14.83
CA ILE A 59 -51.97 34.66 -15.22
C ILE A 59 -51.02 34.92 -16.39
N HIS A 60 -51.46 35.65 -17.41
CA HIS A 60 -50.61 36.03 -18.53
C HIS A 60 -49.40 36.84 -18.06
N ALA A 61 -49.61 37.82 -17.16
CA ALA A 61 -48.56 38.64 -16.59
C ALA A 61 -47.52 37.83 -15.79
N ILE A 62 -47.95 36.83 -15.02
CA ILE A 62 -47.08 35.89 -14.29
C ILE A 62 -46.36 34.94 -15.25
N ASP A 63 -47.05 34.43 -16.28
CA ASP A 63 -46.49 33.43 -17.19
C ASP A 63 -45.44 34.03 -18.13
N GLN A 64 -45.59 35.29 -18.54
CA GLN A 64 -44.61 35.96 -19.40
C GLN A 64 -43.30 36.32 -18.71
N SER A 65 -43.28 36.44 -17.37
CA SER A 65 -42.09 36.86 -16.63
C SER A 65 -40.97 35.83 -16.72
N THR A 66 -39.74 36.28 -16.97
CA THR A 66 -38.55 35.43 -16.85
C THR A 66 -38.24 35.16 -15.39
N ILE A 67 -37.85 33.91 -15.07
CA ILE A 67 -37.40 33.55 -13.73
C ILE A 67 -35.91 33.91 -13.56
N GLU A 68 -35.14 33.76 -14.65
CA GLU A 68 -33.74 34.18 -14.72
C GLU A 68 -33.66 35.72 -14.69
N GLY A 69 -32.92 36.26 -13.72
CA GLY A 69 -32.71 37.71 -13.55
C GLY A 69 -33.36 38.35 -12.32
N LEU A 70 -34.25 37.65 -11.60
CA LEU A 70 -34.82 38.14 -10.33
C LEU A 70 -33.75 38.07 -9.22
N GLN A 71 -33.03 39.17 -9.00
CA GLN A 71 -31.94 39.33 -8.02
C GLN A 71 -32.41 39.90 -6.66
N GLU A 72 -33.60 40.50 -6.62
CA GLU A 72 -34.10 41.25 -5.45
C GLU A 72 -34.87 40.40 -4.43
N THR A 73 -35.18 41.02 -3.29
CA THR A 73 -35.84 40.41 -2.14
C THR A 73 -37.21 39.80 -2.48
N TYR A 74 -38.04 40.41 -3.34
CA TYR A 74 -39.32 39.85 -3.83
C TYR A 74 -39.76 40.43 -5.19
N PRO A 75 -40.38 39.64 -6.10
CA PRO A 75 -40.51 38.19 -6.02
C PRO A 75 -39.19 37.48 -6.32
N THR A 76 -38.81 36.55 -5.45
CA THR A 76 -37.68 35.67 -5.72
C THR A 76 -37.97 34.69 -6.86
N GLN A 77 -36.94 34.09 -7.46
CA GLN A 77 -37.09 33.03 -8.45
C GLN A 77 -38.03 31.90 -7.99
N LYS A 78 -37.88 31.47 -6.73
CA LYS A 78 -38.73 30.43 -6.11
C LYS A 78 -40.19 30.90 -6.00
N THR A 79 -40.40 32.17 -5.69
CA THR A 79 -41.74 32.78 -5.60
C THR A 79 -42.40 32.80 -6.97
N MET A 80 -41.68 33.22 -8.01
CA MET A 80 -42.20 33.26 -9.36
C MET A 80 -42.51 31.86 -9.91
N ALA A 81 -41.60 30.91 -9.72
CA ALA A 81 -41.83 29.49 -10.02
C ALA A 81 -43.08 28.94 -9.29
N TYR A 82 -43.24 29.27 -8.01
CA TYR A 82 -44.42 28.87 -7.24
C TYR A 82 -45.71 29.43 -7.85
N MET A 83 -45.72 30.72 -8.23
CA MET A 83 -46.91 31.37 -8.78
C MET A 83 -47.29 30.84 -10.17
N LYS A 84 -46.32 30.61 -11.06
CA LYS A 84 -46.57 29.95 -12.35
C LYS A 84 -47.19 28.56 -12.17
N ARG A 85 -46.65 27.76 -11.24
CA ARG A 85 -47.21 26.44 -10.90
C ARG A 85 -48.62 26.54 -10.31
N ARG A 86 -48.88 27.55 -9.49
CA ARG A 86 -50.20 27.81 -8.90
C ARG A 86 -51.22 28.15 -9.98
N ALA A 87 -50.89 29.07 -10.90
CA ALA A 87 -51.72 29.41 -12.06
C ALA A 87 -52.06 28.18 -12.91
N ARG A 88 -51.05 27.35 -13.21
CA ARG A 88 -51.27 26.08 -13.94
C ARG A 88 -52.22 25.14 -13.21
N ARG A 89 -52.01 24.93 -11.90
CA ARG A 89 -52.87 24.07 -11.08
C ARG A 89 -54.29 24.60 -11.03
N PHE A 90 -54.47 25.90 -10.85
CA PHE A 90 -55.78 26.55 -10.85
C PHE A 90 -56.56 26.20 -12.13
N LEU A 91 -55.97 26.44 -13.31
CA LEU A 91 -56.58 26.08 -14.59
C LEU A 91 -56.92 24.58 -14.69
N ASN A 92 -56.03 23.72 -14.19
CA ASN A 92 -56.25 22.28 -14.21
C ASN A 92 -57.38 21.83 -13.27
N THR A 93 -57.65 22.57 -12.19
CA THR A 93 -58.71 22.25 -11.22
C THR A 93 -60.07 22.86 -11.55
N LEU A 94 -60.17 23.77 -12.52
CA LEU A 94 -61.44 24.38 -12.92
C LEU A 94 -62.43 23.30 -13.40
N LYS A 95 -63.63 23.24 -12.82
CA LYS A 95 -64.66 22.29 -13.29
C LYS A 95 -65.51 22.86 -14.42
N ASP A 96 -65.56 24.17 -14.54
CA ASP A 96 -66.32 24.88 -15.57
C ASP A 96 -65.46 25.05 -16.84
N ASP A 97 -65.85 24.34 -17.89
CA ASP A 97 -65.20 24.38 -19.20
C ASP A 97 -65.38 25.72 -19.92
N ALA A 98 -66.52 26.40 -19.72
CA ALA A 98 -66.76 27.71 -20.32
C ALA A 98 -65.84 28.76 -19.68
N LEU A 99 -65.70 28.74 -18.35
CA LEU A 99 -64.76 29.60 -17.64
C LEU A 99 -63.30 29.28 -18.03
N TYR A 100 -62.93 28.00 -18.11
CA TYR A 100 -61.60 27.60 -18.58
C TYR A 100 -61.31 28.17 -19.97
N PHE A 101 -62.26 28.05 -20.91
CA PHE A 101 -62.13 28.59 -22.25
C PHE A 101 -61.99 30.11 -22.24
N GLN A 102 -62.84 30.83 -21.50
CA GLN A 102 -62.78 32.29 -21.40
C GLN A 102 -61.42 32.77 -20.89
N ILE A 103 -60.85 32.11 -19.87
CA ILE A 103 -59.54 32.49 -19.33
C ILE A 103 -58.42 32.16 -20.34
N THR A 104 -58.40 30.93 -20.86
CA THR A 104 -57.29 30.46 -21.71
C THR A 104 -57.29 31.09 -23.10
N SER A 105 -58.46 31.32 -23.72
CA SER A 105 -58.58 32.05 -24.99
C SER A 105 -58.06 33.50 -24.89
N GLN A 106 -58.29 34.17 -23.77
CA GLN A 106 -57.75 35.50 -23.52
C GLN A 106 -56.23 35.48 -23.31
N ILE A 107 -55.69 34.48 -22.59
CA ILE A 107 -54.23 34.30 -22.45
C ILE A 107 -53.55 34.09 -23.81
N LEU A 108 -54.14 33.28 -24.69
CA LEU A 108 -53.64 33.05 -26.05
C LEU A 108 -53.74 34.31 -26.91
N SER A 109 -54.86 35.04 -26.83
CA SER A 109 -55.05 36.31 -27.55
C SER A 109 -54.07 37.39 -27.11
N ALA A 110 -53.71 37.45 -25.83
CA ALA A 110 -52.70 38.37 -25.30
C ALA A 110 -51.27 38.10 -25.83
N CYS A 111 -51.06 37.01 -26.56
CA CYS A 111 -49.80 36.73 -27.26
C CYS A 111 -49.70 37.35 -28.66
N GLU A 112 -50.73 38.07 -29.11
CA GLU A 112 -50.71 38.80 -30.38
C GLU A 112 -49.54 39.79 -30.45
N ASN A 113 -48.94 39.91 -31.63
CA ASN A 113 -47.73 40.66 -31.96
C ASN A 113 -46.43 40.18 -31.27
N ARG A 114 -46.45 39.02 -30.60
CA ARG A 114 -45.21 38.41 -30.09
C ARG A 114 -44.54 37.58 -31.19
N THR A 115 -43.22 37.72 -31.30
CA THR A 115 -42.42 36.98 -32.29
C THR A 115 -42.18 35.53 -31.88
N GLN A 116 -42.06 35.23 -30.58
CA GLN A 116 -41.73 33.89 -30.07
C GLN A 116 -42.30 33.60 -28.67
N LEU A 117 -42.48 32.30 -28.38
CA LEU A 117 -42.75 31.79 -27.03
C LEU A 117 -41.49 31.12 -26.49
N ASN A 118 -41.00 31.61 -25.35
CA ASN A 118 -39.94 30.92 -24.61
C ASN A 118 -40.58 29.92 -23.65
N PHE A 119 -40.69 28.66 -24.06
CA PHE A 119 -41.31 27.62 -23.25
C PHE A 119 -40.56 27.33 -21.94
N ASN A 120 -39.27 27.65 -21.82
CA ASN A 120 -38.51 27.44 -20.59
C ASN A 120 -39.20 28.07 -19.36
N TYR A 121 -39.89 29.20 -19.55
CA TYR A 121 -40.54 29.95 -18.46
C TYR A 121 -42.03 30.21 -18.64
N ARG A 122 -42.61 29.86 -19.81
CA ARG A 122 -44.05 30.03 -20.07
C ARG A 122 -44.82 28.74 -19.79
N TRP A 123 -44.87 28.38 -18.51
CA TRP A 123 -45.40 27.10 -18.04
C TRP A 123 -46.91 26.98 -18.24
N VAL A 124 -47.64 28.09 -18.14
CA VAL A 124 -49.10 28.08 -18.29
C VAL A 124 -49.46 27.95 -19.77
N ILE A 125 -48.86 28.76 -20.65
CA ILE A 125 -49.08 28.63 -22.10
C ILE A 125 -48.62 27.25 -22.60
N ALA A 126 -47.50 26.73 -22.09
CA ALA A 126 -47.06 25.37 -22.39
C ALA A 126 -48.12 24.33 -22.03
N ASP A 127 -48.72 24.40 -20.84
CA ASP A 127 -49.76 23.46 -20.39
C ASP A 127 -51.08 23.63 -21.17
N ILE A 128 -51.42 24.86 -21.58
CA ILE A 128 -52.58 25.12 -22.45
C ILE A 128 -52.40 24.44 -23.81
N LEU A 129 -51.23 24.62 -24.44
CA LEU A 129 -50.99 24.13 -25.81
C LEU A 129 -50.61 22.65 -25.86
N LEU A 130 -49.92 22.14 -24.83
CA LEU A 130 -49.19 20.86 -24.84
C LEU A 130 -49.32 20.10 -23.51
N GLY A 131 -50.31 20.39 -22.66
CA GLY A 131 -50.42 19.82 -21.30
C GLY A 131 -50.60 18.30 -21.22
N ASN A 132 -51.00 17.65 -22.31
CA ASN A 132 -51.09 16.20 -22.49
C ASN A 132 -50.01 15.65 -23.44
N SER A 133 -49.17 16.50 -24.03
CA SER A 133 -48.14 16.08 -24.97
C SER A 133 -47.03 15.26 -24.27
N PRO A 134 -46.71 14.05 -24.75
CA PRO A 134 -45.57 13.30 -24.23
C PRO A 134 -44.23 13.92 -24.66
N ARG A 135 -44.23 14.84 -25.62
CA ARG A 135 -43.04 15.53 -26.11
C ARG A 135 -42.49 16.53 -25.12
N LEU A 136 -43.28 16.89 -24.11
CA LEU A 136 -42.98 17.93 -23.16
C LEU A 136 -42.74 17.32 -21.77
N THR A 137 -41.56 17.58 -21.21
CA THR A 137 -41.31 17.27 -19.80
C THR A 137 -41.00 18.53 -19.01
N HIS A 138 -41.65 18.64 -17.87
CA HIS A 138 -41.32 19.64 -16.87
C HIS A 138 -40.24 19.09 -15.94
N GLN A 139 -39.05 19.68 -15.97
CA GLN A 139 -37.99 19.32 -15.03
C GLN A 139 -38.38 19.69 -13.57
N GLY A 140 -37.71 19.06 -12.60
CA GLY A 140 -37.81 19.41 -11.18
C GLY A 140 -39.22 19.33 -10.58
N HIS A 141 -39.98 18.28 -10.92
CA HIS A 141 -41.37 18.08 -10.46
C HIS A 141 -42.30 19.26 -10.77
N GLY A 142 -42.21 19.84 -11.97
CA GLY A 142 -43.02 20.99 -12.36
C GLY A 142 -42.52 22.33 -11.84
N ARG A 143 -41.23 22.42 -11.46
CA ARG A 143 -40.58 23.66 -11.00
C ARG A 143 -39.41 24.12 -11.88
N GLY A 144 -38.99 23.31 -12.84
CA GLY A 144 -37.88 23.59 -13.75
C GLY A 144 -38.35 24.02 -15.14
N LYS A 145 -37.38 24.14 -16.05
CA LYS A 145 -37.62 24.46 -17.46
C LYS A 145 -38.50 23.39 -18.10
N VAL A 146 -39.32 23.82 -19.03
CA VAL A 146 -40.02 22.95 -19.98
C VAL A 146 -38.98 22.48 -21.00
N VAL A 147 -38.79 21.16 -21.12
CA VAL A 147 -37.85 20.57 -22.07
C VAL A 147 -38.61 19.71 -23.06
N PHE A 148 -38.38 19.97 -24.34
CA PHE A 148 -38.87 19.14 -25.43
C PHE A 148 -37.98 17.91 -25.55
N GLN A 149 -38.55 16.73 -25.34
CA GLN A 149 -37.84 15.45 -25.51
C GLN A 149 -37.70 15.07 -26.98
N SER A 150 -38.65 15.49 -27.81
CA SER A 150 -38.62 15.30 -29.25
C SER A 150 -39.48 16.35 -29.94
N MET A 151 -39.03 16.82 -31.10
CA MET A 151 -39.85 17.65 -32.00
C MET A 151 -40.71 16.78 -32.93
N THR A 152 -40.73 15.45 -32.75
CA THR A 152 -41.50 14.54 -33.60
C THR A 152 -42.97 14.91 -33.60
N TYR A 153 -43.58 14.79 -34.76
CA TYR A 153 -44.99 15.07 -34.99
C TYR A 153 -45.86 13.97 -34.41
N GLN A 154 -46.90 14.33 -33.64
CA GLN A 154 -47.93 13.41 -33.16
C GLN A 154 -49.30 13.90 -33.61
N LEU A 155 -49.83 13.26 -34.64
CA LEU A 155 -51.28 13.06 -34.83
C LEU A 155 -51.53 11.56 -34.62
N PRO A 156 -52.65 11.11 -34.05
CA PRO A 156 -53.92 11.82 -33.85
C PRO A 156 -54.21 12.29 -32.42
N GLU A 157 -53.29 12.10 -31.48
CA GLU A 157 -53.57 12.36 -30.06
C GLU A 157 -53.65 13.86 -29.76
N PRO A 158 -54.71 14.33 -29.09
CA PRO A 158 -54.77 15.68 -28.55
C PRO A 158 -53.63 15.95 -27.58
N GLU A 159 -52.91 17.05 -27.80
CA GLU A 159 -51.77 17.41 -26.97
C GLU A 159 -52.11 18.45 -25.91
N GLU A 160 -53.19 19.20 -26.11
CA GLU A 160 -53.72 20.16 -25.17
C GLU A 160 -54.56 19.49 -24.07
N ARG A 161 -54.65 20.14 -22.90
CA ARG A 161 -55.24 19.56 -21.67
C ARG A 161 -56.71 19.11 -21.82
N ARG A 162 -57.51 19.90 -22.53
CA ARG A 162 -58.98 19.76 -22.65
C ARG A 162 -59.44 19.85 -24.11
N PRO A 163 -59.17 18.82 -24.93
CA PRO A 163 -59.51 18.84 -26.36
C PRO A 163 -60.94 19.24 -26.65
N GLN A 164 -61.89 18.66 -25.92
CA GLN A 164 -63.33 18.86 -26.14
C GLN A 164 -63.75 20.32 -26.02
N VAL A 165 -63.08 21.09 -25.16
CA VAL A 165 -63.36 22.52 -24.98
C VAL A 165 -62.95 23.31 -26.22
N TRP A 166 -61.79 22.99 -26.77
CA TRP A 166 -61.28 23.66 -27.96
C TRP A 166 -62.05 23.25 -29.23
N ASP A 167 -62.46 21.98 -29.30
CA ASP A 167 -63.28 21.45 -30.40
C ASP A 167 -64.66 22.11 -30.47
N ALA A 168 -65.21 22.55 -29.33
CA ALA A 168 -66.47 23.29 -29.26
C ALA A 168 -66.36 24.76 -29.73
N HIS A 169 -65.15 25.29 -29.92
CA HIS A 169 -64.90 26.72 -30.18
C HIS A 169 -64.08 26.97 -31.46
N ILE A 170 -64.42 26.26 -32.55
CA ILE A 170 -63.74 26.31 -33.84
C ILE A 170 -63.58 27.74 -34.40
N ASP A 171 -64.56 28.62 -34.23
CA ASP A 171 -64.47 29.98 -34.77
C ASP A 171 -63.36 30.80 -34.12
N PHE A 172 -63.16 30.65 -32.81
CA PHE A 172 -62.03 31.27 -32.11
C PHE A 172 -60.70 30.69 -32.61
N ILE A 173 -60.63 29.36 -32.79
CA ILE A 173 -59.44 28.70 -33.33
C ILE A 173 -59.09 29.23 -34.74
N ARG A 174 -60.09 29.46 -35.59
CA ARG A 174 -59.90 30.05 -36.91
C ARG A 174 -59.37 31.48 -36.83
N GLN A 175 -59.87 32.28 -35.88
CA GLN A 175 -59.40 33.64 -35.64
C GLN A 175 -57.93 33.69 -35.20
N LEU A 176 -57.43 32.67 -34.48
CA LEU A 176 -56.01 32.62 -34.11
C LEU A 176 -55.09 32.61 -35.35
N LEU A 177 -55.50 31.94 -36.43
CA LEU A 177 -54.70 31.84 -37.66
C LEU A 177 -54.64 33.13 -38.48
N SER A 178 -55.60 34.04 -38.32
CA SER A 178 -55.56 35.37 -38.95
C SER A 178 -54.71 36.38 -38.17
N LYS A 179 -54.33 36.06 -36.93
CA LYS A 179 -53.56 36.96 -36.06
C LYS A 179 -52.05 36.79 -36.22
N ASN A 180 -51.31 37.85 -35.93
CA ASN A 180 -49.86 37.79 -35.84
C ASN A 180 -49.42 37.23 -34.46
N ILE A 181 -49.58 35.92 -34.27
CA ILE A 181 -49.26 35.22 -33.03
C ILE A 181 -48.06 34.27 -33.21
N PRO A 182 -47.35 33.90 -32.13
CA PRO A 182 -46.25 32.95 -32.19
C PRO A 182 -46.63 31.61 -32.82
N TRP A 183 -45.69 31.02 -33.55
CA TRP A 183 -45.91 29.76 -34.28
C TRP A 183 -46.45 28.60 -33.44
N PRO A 184 -46.14 28.40 -32.14
CA PRO A 184 -46.71 27.26 -31.41
C PRO A 184 -48.22 27.36 -31.23
N ILE A 185 -48.76 28.59 -31.17
CA ILE A 185 -50.21 28.83 -31.10
C ILE A 185 -50.84 28.58 -32.48
N GLN A 186 -50.14 28.93 -33.55
CA GLN A 186 -50.59 28.64 -34.92
C GLN A 186 -50.59 27.12 -35.19
N GLU A 187 -49.55 26.41 -34.74
CA GLU A 187 -49.49 24.94 -34.81
C GLU A 187 -50.66 24.32 -34.05
N PHE A 188 -50.93 24.78 -32.83
CA PHE A 188 -52.08 24.37 -32.03
C PHE A 188 -53.40 24.58 -32.78
N ALA A 189 -53.59 25.76 -33.39
CA ALA A 189 -54.81 26.04 -34.14
C ALA A 189 -54.97 25.16 -35.39
N VAL A 190 -53.88 24.95 -36.15
CA VAL A 190 -53.89 24.06 -37.32
C VAL A 190 -54.27 22.63 -36.90
N LYS A 191 -53.68 22.09 -35.82
CA LYS A 191 -54.00 20.74 -35.32
C LYS A 191 -55.49 20.57 -35.02
N ILE A 192 -56.06 21.52 -34.28
CA ILE A 192 -57.48 21.46 -33.90
C ILE A 192 -58.37 21.52 -35.14
N LEU A 193 -58.09 22.42 -36.08
CA LEU A 193 -58.88 22.49 -37.32
C LEU A 193 -58.75 21.21 -38.14
N THR A 194 -57.53 20.69 -38.30
CA THR A 194 -57.28 19.47 -39.08
C THR A 194 -57.98 18.25 -38.47
N ARG A 195 -57.92 18.04 -37.14
CA ARG A 195 -58.59 16.88 -36.52
C ARG A 195 -60.12 16.96 -36.59
N ASN A 196 -60.67 18.18 -36.58
CA ASN A 196 -62.12 18.43 -36.73
C ASN A 196 -62.54 18.57 -38.21
N THR A 197 -61.69 18.14 -39.14
CA THR A 197 -61.92 18.17 -40.60
C THR A 197 -62.34 19.54 -41.14
N GLN A 198 -61.94 20.61 -40.46
CA GLN A 198 -62.24 21.97 -40.83
C GLN A 198 -61.30 22.46 -41.94
N LYS A 199 -61.84 23.22 -42.89
CA LYS A 199 -61.04 23.86 -43.92
C LYS A 199 -60.14 24.94 -43.30
N LEU A 200 -58.84 24.85 -43.55
CA LEU A 200 -57.87 25.87 -43.15
C LEU A 200 -58.05 27.15 -43.98
N PRO A 201 -57.83 28.35 -43.40
CA PRO A 201 -57.84 29.60 -44.16
C PRO A 201 -56.69 29.63 -45.18
N VAL A 202 -56.86 30.38 -46.26
CA VAL A 202 -55.77 30.64 -47.22
C VAL A 202 -54.76 31.57 -46.58
N PHE A 203 -53.51 31.14 -46.48
CA PHE A 203 -52.43 31.94 -45.90
C PHE A 203 -51.79 32.84 -46.97
N SER A 204 -51.39 34.05 -46.56
CA SER A 204 -50.61 34.96 -47.42
C SER A 204 -49.23 34.38 -47.74
N GLY A 205 -48.60 34.84 -48.83
CA GLY A 205 -47.24 34.43 -49.20
C GLY A 205 -46.20 34.72 -48.11
N GLU A 206 -46.37 35.79 -47.33
CA GLU A 206 -45.53 36.09 -46.16
C GLU A 206 -45.71 35.03 -45.06
N GLN A 207 -46.94 34.64 -44.75
CA GLN A 207 -47.23 33.59 -43.76
C GLN A 207 -46.68 32.23 -44.21
N ILE A 208 -46.84 31.87 -45.48
CA ILE A 208 -46.28 30.65 -46.09
C ILE A 208 -44.74 30.66 -45.95
N SER A 209 -44.09 31.77 -46.32
CA SER A 209 -42.63 31.92 -46.19
C SER A 209 -42.16 31.80 -44.75
N ARG A 210 -42.91 32.39 -43.81
CA ARG A 210 -42.65 32.24 -42.38
C ARG A 210 -42.81 30.79 -41.93
N PHE A 211 -43.84 30.08 -42.39
CA PHE A 211 -44.11 28.69 -42.05
C PHE A 211 -42.99 27.75 -42.50
N PHE A 212 -42.41 27.97 -43.67
CA PHE A 212 -41.23 27.19 -44.12
C PHE A 212 -39.99 27.42 -43.25
N ASN A 213 -39.86 28.57 -42.60
CA ASN A 213 -38.67 28.95 -41.83
C ASN A 213 -38.77 28.72 -40.32
N ILE A 214 -39.92 28.31 -39.80
CA ILE A 214 -40.11 27.98 -38.37
C ILE A 214 -39.92 26.48 -38.11
N PRO A 215 -39.61 26.06 -36.87
CA PRO A 215 -39.31 24.67 -36.56
C PRO A 215 -40.53 23.71 -36.54
N SER A 216 -41.74 24.19 -36.87
CA SER A 216 -42.96 23.38 -36.84
C SER A 216 -43.16 22.58 -38.13
N LEU A 217 -43.00 21.25 -38.06
CA LEU A 217 -43.24 20.37 -39.21
C LEU A 217 -44.67 20.50 -39.77
N ILE A 218 -45.65 20.72 -38.89
CA ILE A 218 -47.07 20.83 -39.27
C ILE A 218 -47.31 22.09 -40.09
N LEU A 219 -46.75 23.21 -39.64
CA LEU A 219 -46.90 24.47 -40.36
C LEU A 219 -46.14 24.41 -41.70
N LYS A 220 -44.98 23.76 -41.75
CA LYS A 220 -44.27 23.49 -43.02
C LYS A 220 -45.09 22.61 -43.98
N GLN A 221 -45.71 21.53 -43.49
CA GLN A 221 -46.59 20.66 -44.29
C GLN A 221 -47.83 21.40 -44.77
N THR A 222 -48.42 22.22 -43.90
CA THR A 222 -49.59 23.05 -44.21
C THR A 222 -49.24 24.06 -45.30
N ALA A 223 -48.09 24.72 -45.18
CA ALA A 223 -47.57 25.62 -46.20
C ALA A 223 -47.36 24.88 -47.52
N ALA A 224 -46.68 23.73 -47.50
CA ALA A 224 -46.48 22.90 -48.69
C ALA A 224 -47.78 22.48 -49.37
N GLN A 225 -48.82 22.11 -48.61
CA GLN A 225 -50.11 21.72 -49.17
C GLN A 225 -50.82 22.88 -49.86
N GLN A 226 -50.83 24.08 -49.25
CA GLN A 226 -51.43 25.27 -49.87
C GLN A 226 -50.63 25.74 -51.07
N THR A 227 -49.31 25.83 -50.96
CA THR A 227 -48.42 26.19 -52.07
C THR A 227 -48.56 25.22 -53.24
N TYR A 228 -48.71 23.91 -52.99
CA TYR A 228 -48.97 22.93 -54.04
C TYR A 228 -50.35 23.13 -54.71
N SER A 229 -51.38 23.47 -53.94
CA SER A 229 -52.70 23.79 -54.49
C SER A 229 -52.67 25.04 -55.37
N GLU A 230 -51.94 26.08 -54.97
CA GLU A 230 -51.78 27.30 -55.78
C GLU A 230 -50.95 27.03 -57.04
N TYR A 231 -49.90 26.19 -56.93
CA TYR A 231 -49.12 25.73 -58.08
C TYR A 231 -49.99 25.01 -59.12
N LYS A 232 -50.91 24.14 -58.67
CA LYS A 232 -51.90 23.48 -59.53
C LYS A 232 -52.86 24.45 -60.22
N GLN A 233 -53.06 25.63 -59.65
CA GLN A 233 -53.85 26.70 -60.24
C GLN A 233 -53.01 27.62 -61.15
N GLY A 234 -51.75 27.28 -61.41
CA GLY A 234 -50.85 28.01 -62.31
C GLY A 234 -50.01 29.08 -61.63
N LYS A 235 -49.99 29.17 -60.29
CA LYS A 235 -49.10 30.10 -59.57
C LYS A 235 -47.64 29.70 -59.80
N ARG A 236 -46.82 30.68 -60.21
CA ARG A 236 -45.37 30.52 -60.23
C ARG A 236 -44.82 30.60 -58.81
N LEU A 237 -44.04 29.59 -58.41
CA LEU A 237 -43.46 29.52 -57.07
C LEU A 237 -42.13 30.26 -56.97
N THR A 238 -41.89 30.88 -55.81
CA THR A 238 -40.56 31.34 -55.39
C THR A 238 -39.62 30.14 -55.09
N ALA A 239 -38.32 30.38 -54.96
CA ALA A 239 -37.36 29.32 -54.63
C ALA A 239 -37.68 28.67 -53.27
N LEU A 240 -37.96 29.48 -52.25
CA LEU A 240 -38.38 29.01 -50.94
C LEU A 240 -39.68 28.19 -51.00
N GLU A 241 -40.71 28.67 -51.68
CA GLU A 241 -41.99 27.95 -51.83
C GLU A 241 -41.80 26.62 -52.55
N TRP A 242 -40.99 26.59 -53.61
CA TRP A 242 -40.69 25.37 -54.35
C TRP A 242 -39.92 24.38 -53.48
N ALA A 243 -38.83 24.81 -52.85
CA ALA A 243 -37.97 23.97 -52.03
C ALA A 243 -38.70 23.48 -50.77
N GLY A 244 -39.50 24.35 -50.14
CA GLY A 244 -40.37 24.01 -49.02
C GLY A 244 -41.43 22.99 -49.39
N THR A 245 -42.09 23.16 -50.54
CA THR A 245 -43.10 22.21 -51.03
C THR A 245 -42.48 20.87 -51.41
N PHE A 246 -41.31 20.87 -52.03
CA PHE A 246 -40.56 19.65 -52.29
C PHE A 246 -40.15 18.96 -50.97
N ALA A 247 -39.64 19.73 -50.02
CA ALA A 247 -39.17 19.23 -48.74
C ALA A 247 -40.26 18.79 -47.77
N TYR A 248 -41.50 19.31 -47.86
CA TYR A 248 -42.57 19.01 -46.88
C TYR A 248 -43.92 18.60 -47.49
N GLY A 249 -44.08 18.63 -48.81
CA GLY A 249 -45.29 18.22 -49.51
C GLY A 249 -45.53 16.72 -49.54
N THR A 250 -46.67 16.35 -50.12
CA THR A 250 -47.06 14.96 -50.36
C THR A 250 -46.14 14.30 -51.38
N LYS A 251 -46.10 12.97 -51.43
CA LYS A 251 -45.33 12.22 -52.45
C LYS A 251 -45.74 12.62 -53.87
N ALA A 252 -47.03 12.89 -54.11
CA ALA A 252 -47.51 13.36 -55.41
C ALA A 252 -46.89 14.70 -55.80
N ALA A 253 -46.87 15.67 -54.87
CA ALA A 253 -46.23 16.97 -55.09
C ALA A 253 -44.72 16.80 -55.36
N GLN A 254 -44.04 15.95 -54.59
CA GLN A 254 -42.63 15.67 -54.81
C GLN A 254 -42.35 15.07 -56.19
N GLN A 255 -43.11 14.06 -56.62
CA GLN A 255 -42.92 13.41 -57.92
C GLN A 255 -43.13 14.38 -59.09
N GLU A 256 -44.14 15.25 -59.01
CA GLU A 256 -44.36 16.27 -60.01
C GLU A 256 -43.23 17.30 -60.04
N PHE A 257 -42.70 17.67 -58.87
CA PHE A 257 -41.59 18.62 -58.78
C PHE A 257 -40.28 17.97 -59.26
N LEU A 258 -40.08 16.66 -59.09
CA LEU A 258 -38.97 15.91 -59.70
C LEU A 258 -39.02 15.96 -61.23
N GLN A 259 -40.21 16.01 -61.82
CA GLN A 259 -40.40 16.13 -63.27
C GLN A 259 -40.29 17.59 -63.75
N SER A 260 -40.35 18.57 -62.84
CA SER A 260 -40.19 19.97 -63.21
C SER A 260 -38.76 20.25 -63.67
N ASN A 261 -38.61 20.98 -64.78
CA ASN A 261 -37.29 21.21 -65.38
C ASN A 261 -36.48 22.27 -64.61
N ILE A 262 -35.96 21.88 -63.44
CA ILE A 262 -35.19 22.76 -62.56
C ILE A 262 -33.94 23.33 -63.24
N SER A 263 -33.41 22.62 -64.24
CA SER A 263 -32.24 23.06 -65.00
C SER A 263 -32.47 24.35 -65.81
N GLN A 264 -33.73 24.68 -66.11
CA GLN A 264 -34.12 25.91 -66.81
C GLN A 264 -34.28 27.12 -65.86
N GLN A 265 -34.21 26.93 -64.54
CA GLN A 265 -34.30 28.03 -63.58
C GLN A 265 -32.98 28.82 -63.48
N PRO A 266 -33.03 30.14 -63.18
CA PRO A 266 -31.83 30.96 -62.99
C PRO A 266 -30.87 30.39 -61.92
N ASN A 267 -29.57 30.61 -62.06
CA ASN A 267 -28.55 30.13 -61.09
C ASN A 267 -28.86 30.59 -59.65
N ALA A 268 -29.16 31.88 -59.45
CA ALA A 268 -29.49 32.42 -58.13
C ALA A 268 -30.69 31.71 -57.48
N TRP A 269 -31.71 31.38 -58.28
CA TRP A 269 -32.86 30.62 -57.81
C TRP A 269 -32.47 29.19 -57.40
N ARG A 270 -31.62 28.53 -58.19
CA ARG A 270 -31.13 27.17 -57.89
C ARG A 270 -30.24 27.11 -56.65
N GLU A 271 -29.42 28.14 -56.45
CA GLU A 271 -28.57 28.31 -55.26
C GLU A 271 -29.43 28.52 -54.00
N GLU A 272 -30.48 29.32 -54.08
CA GLU A 272 -31.44 29.52 -52.98
C GLU A 272 -32.16 28.21 -52.63
N VAL A 273 -32.61 27.44 -53.64
CA VAL A 273 -33.20 26.11 -53.43
C VAL A 273 -32.19 25.16 -52.79
N ALA A 274 -30.95 25.10 -53.30
CA ALA A 274 -29.92 24.22 -52.76
C ALA A 274 -29.59 24.56 -51.31
N THR A 275 -29.47 25.85 -50.98
CA THR A 275 -29.21 26.36 -49.64
C THR A 275 -30.34 26.02 -48.68
N TYR A 276 -31.60 26.21 -49.10
CA TYR A 276 -32.74 25.87 -48.27
C TYR A 276 -32.83 24.36 -48.03
N LEU A 277 -32.71 23.53 -49.07
CA LEU A 277 -32.76 22.07 -48.93
C LEU A 277 -31.60 21.54 -48.08
N HIS A 278 -30.40 22.11 -48.21
CA HIS A 278 -29.25 21.82 -47.35
C HIS A 278 -29.58 22.10 -45.87
N LYS A 279 -30.12 23.28 -45.56
CA LYS A 279 -30.62 23.62 -44.22
C LYS A 279 -31.67 22.61 -43.74
N GLN A 280 -32.59 22.18 -44.61
CA GLN A 280 -33.60 21.19 -44.25
C GLN A 280 -33.02 19.80 -44.00
N VAL A 281 -31.98 19.38 -44.73
CA VAL A 281 -31.27 18.11 -44.46
C VAL A 281 -30.64 18.13 -43.07
N ILE A 282 -30.02 19.24 -42.68
CA ILE A 282 -29.46 19.41 -41.33
C ILE A 282 -30.56 19.30 -40.27
N GLU A 283 -31.66 20.05 -40.44
CA GLU A 283 -32.79 20.02 -39.50
C GLU A 283 -33.43 18.63 -39.38
N LEU A 284 -33.60 17.92 -40.51
CA LEU A 284 -34.19 16.58 -40.56
C LEU A 284 -33.27 15.48 -40.04
N SER A 285 -31.97 15.76 -39.86
CA SER A 285 -30.96 14.80 -39.43
C SER A 285 -30.43 15.07 -38.02
N ALA A 286 -30.98 16.06 -37.31
CA ALA A 286 -30.58 16.42 -35.94
C ALA A 286 -30.79 15.30 -34.88
N GLY A 287 -31.31 14.12 -35.26
CA GLY A 287 -31.58 12.96 -34.40
C GLY A 287 -30.72 11.72 -34.71
N GLU A 288 -29.44 11.92 -35.06
CA GLU A 288 -28.38 10.90 -35.29
C GLU A 288 -28.61 9.88 -36.42
N SER A 289 -29.80 9.77 -36.99
CA SER A 289 -30.07 8.93 -38.16
C SER A 289 -30.63 9.77 -39.32
N SER A 290 -30.12 9.51 -40.53
CA SER A 290 -30.70 10.12 -41.74
C SER A 290 -32.14 9.63 -41.89
N SER A 291 -33.11 10.54 -41.80
CA SER A 291 -34.48 10.19 -42.11
C SER A 291 -34.58 9.80 -43.59
N ARG A 292 -35.50 8.91 -43.95
CA ARG A 292 -35.80 8.59 -45.36
C ARG A 292 -35.95 9.87 -46.20
N ARG A 293 -36.60 10.88 -45.62
CA ARG A 293 -36.82 12.18 -46.26
C ARG A 293 -35.53 12.98 -46.44
N ALA A 294 -34.62 12.98 -45.47
CA ALA A 294 -33.29 13.58 -45.63
C ALA A 294 -32.51 12.91 -46.77
N ASN A 295 -32.57 11.58 -46.89
CA ASN A 295 -31.93 10.86 -48.00
C ASN A 295 -32.54 11.19 -49.36
N GLU A 296 -33.87 11.31 -49.46
CA GLU A 296 -34.55 11.75 -50.69
C GLU A 296 -34.11 13.17 -51.08
N LEU A 297 -33.98 14.09 -50.11
CA LEU A 297 -33.45 15.44 -50.35
C LEU A 297 -31.98 15.43 -50.79
N LEU A 298 -31.15 14.60 -50.16
CA LEU A 298 -29.73 14.46 -50.52
C LEU A 298 -29.54 13.90 -51.92
N GLN A 299 -30.30 12.88 -52.30
CA GLN A 299 -30.29 12.34 -53.66
C GLN A 299 -30.72 13.40 -54.68
N PHE A 300 -31.75 14.18 -54.36
CA PHE A 300 -32.18 15.29 -55.21
C PHE A 300 -31.10 16.36 -55.37
N LEU A 301 -30.48 16.78 -54.25
CA LEU A 301 -29.36 17.73 -54.26
C LEU A 301 -28.20 17.19 -55.10
N HIS A 302 -27.82 15.93 -54.92
CA HIS A 302 -26.75 15.31 -55.69
C HIS A 302 -27.04 15.28 -57.19
N ALA A 303 -28.24 14.83 -57.59
CA ALA A 303 -28.59 14.66 -58.99
C ALA A 303 -28.75 16.00 -59.73
N ASN A 304 -29.32 17.03 -59.07
CA ASN A 304 -29.78 18.24 -59.76
C ASN A 304 -29.02 19.51 -59.38
N LEU A 305 -28.44 19.57 -58.17
CA LEU A 305 -27.94 20.81 -57.58
C LEU A 305 -26.52 20.70 -56.99
N LYS A 306 -25.79 19.59 -57.21
CA LYS A 306 -24.47 19.35 -56.58
C LYS A 306 -23.42 20.41 -56.87
N GLN A 307 -23.53 21.12 -57.99
CA GLN A 307 -22.62 22.20 -58.37
C GLN A 307 -22.88 23.51 -57.60
N GLN A 308 -24.05 23.64 -56.96
CA GLN A 308 -24.45 24.84 -56.23
C GLN A 308 -24.02 24.80 -54.75
N LEU A 309 -23.41 23.70 -54.28
CA LEU A 309 -22.94 23.56 -52.91
C LEU A 309 -21.42 23.52 -52.88
N GLU A 310 -20.83 24.45 -52.13
CA GLU A 310 -19.39 24.47 -51.86
C GLU A 310 -18.95 23.32 -50.94
N ALA A 311 -17.66 22.96 -50.98
CA ALA A 311 -17.12 21.88 -50.14
C ALA A 311 -17.32 22.13 -48.63
N SER A 312 -17.29 23.39 -48.19
CA SER A 312 -17.60 23.81 -46.82
C SER A 312 -19.03 23.43 -46.40
N LYS A 313 -20.01 23.63 -47.29
CA LYS A 313 -21.41 23.24 -47.09
C LYS A 313 -21.59 21.73 -47.11
N ILE A 314 -20.86 21.00 -47.96
CA ILE A 314 -20.87 19.54 -47.95
C ILE A 314 -20.30 19.00 -46.65
N LEU A 315 -19.24 19.63 -46.11
CA LEU A 315 -18.66 19.24 -44.82
C LEU A 315 -19.69 19.32 -43.67
N GLU A 316 -20.55 20.35 -43.65
CA GLU A 316 -21.62 20.49 -42.64
C GLU A 316 -22.59 19.28 -42.62
N ILE A 317 -22.70 18.53 -43.73
CA ILE A 317 -23.56 17.35 -43.87
C ILE A 317 -22.79 16.06 -44.19
N ALA A 318 -21.45 16.07 -44.13
CA ALA A 318 -20.63 14.95 -44.58
C ALA A 318 -20.89 13.66 -43.78
N ALA A 319 -21.15 13.76 -42.48
CA ALA A 319 -21.48 12.61 -41.64
C ALA A 319 -22.80 11.94 -42.08
N ILE A 320 -23.78 12.73 -42.51
CA ILE A 320 -25.07 12.24 -43.01
C ILE A 320 -24.84 11.56 -44.36
N LEU A 321 -24.06 12.17 -45.25
CA LEU A 321 -23.75 11.59 -46.55
C LEU A 321 -22.97 10.26 -46.42
N PHE A 322 -21.95 10.19 -45.56
CA PHE A 322 -21.17 8.97 -45.31
C PHE A 322 -21.98 7.84 -44.65
N SER A 323 -22.98 8.18 -43.84
CA SER A 323 -23.85 7.21 -43.16
C SER A 323 -25.09 6.82 -43.98
N SER A 324 -25.39 7.53 -45.08
CA SER A 324 -26.56 7.28 -45.93
C SER A 324 -26.62 5.87 -46.54
N GLY A 325 -25.46 5.22 -46.70
CA GLY A 325 -25.34 3.92 -47.39
C GLY A 325 -25.53 4.00 -48.92
N ILE A 326 -25.70 5.20 -49.48
CA ILE A 326 -25.87 5.43 -50.92
C ILE A 326 -24.51 5.75 -51.52
N LYS A 327 -23.99 4.85 -52.38
CA LYS A 327 -22.65 4.94 -52.98
C LYS A 327 -22.37 6.28 -53.67
N ASP A 328 -23.33 6.81 -54.42
CA ASP A 328 -23.17 8.08 -55.14
C ASP A 328 -23.02 9.29 -54.20
N LEU A 329 -23.70 9.26 -53.05
CA LEU A 329 -23.59 10.32 -52.04
C LEU A 329 -22.24 10.23 -51.31
N GLU A 330 -21.79 9.02 -51.00
CA GLU A 330 -20.45 8.81 -50.43
C GLU A 330 -19.34 9.27 -51.39
N GLU A 331 -19.44 8.92 -52.67
CA GLU A 331 -18.48 9.35 -53.70
C GLU A 331 -18.49 10.88 -53.87
N TRP A 332 -19.68 11.50 -53.91
CA TRP A 332 -19.80 12.96 -53.95
C TRP A 332 -19.13 13.63 -52.74
N THR A 333 -19.24 13.01 -51.55
CA THR A 333 -18.60 13.47 -50.33
C THR A 333 -17.07 13.39 -50.42
N LEU A 334 -16.53 12.28 -50.94
CA LEU A 334 -15.09 12.09 -51.16
C LEU A 334 -14.53 13.07 -52.21
N VAL A 335 -15.22 13.27 -53.33
CA VAL A 335 -14.85 14.26 -54.36
C VAL A 335 -14.89 15.68 -53.80
N SER A 336 -15.82 15.97 -52.88
CA SER A 336 -15.88 17.27 -52.20
C SER A 336 -14.71 17.47 -51.23
N ALA A 337 -14.30 16.41 -50.51
CA ALA A 337 -13.11 16.42 -49.67
C ALA A 337 -11.81 16.67 -50.47
N GLU A 338 -11.75 16.24 -51.74
CA GLU A 338 -10.63 16.53 -52.65
C GLU A 338 -10.46 18.02 -52.91
N LYS A 339 -11.56 18.78 -52.95
CA LYS A 339 -11.55 20.22 -53.14
C LYS A 339 -11.40 21.00 -51.82
N ALA A 340 -11.51 20.33 -50.67
CA ALA A 340 -11.45 20.97 -49.37
C ALA A 340 -10.05 21.50 -49.03
N ALA A 341 -10.01 22.51 -48.15
CA ALA A 341 -8.78 23.01 -47.57
C ALA A 341 -8.14 21.93 -46.67
N LYS A 342 -6.82 21.96 -46.52
CA LYS A 342 -6.10 20.96 -45.70
C LYS A 342 -6.40 21.14 -44.21
N GLU A 343 -6.76 22.35 -43.80
CA GLU A 343 -7.17 22.73 -42.46
C GLU A 343 -8.46 22.01 -42.02
N ASP A 344 -9.31 21.62 -42.98
CA ASP A 344 -10.55 20.91 -42.72
C ASP A 344 -10.39 19.39 -42.57
N ALA A 345 -9.19 18.85 -42.79
CA ALA A 345 -8.95 17.41 -42.85
C ALA A 345 -9.50 16.64 -41.65
N LEU A 346 -9.33 17.19 -40.44
CA LEU A 346 -9.84 16.58 -39.21
C LEU A 346 -11.38 16.48 -39.21
N ASN A 347 -12.07 17.53 -39.68
CA ASN A 347 -13.53 17.54 -39.73
C ASN A 347 -14.05 16.48 -40.73
N TRP A 348 -13.35 16.30 -41.86
CA TRP A 348 -13.66 15.24 -42.82
C TRP A 348 -13.43 13.83 -42.23
N PHE A 349 -12.35 13.62 -41.48
CA PHE A 349 -12.13 12.35 -40.79
C PHE A 349 -13.20 12.09 -39.71
N ASN A 350 -13.58 13.10 -38.94
CA ASN A 350 -14.64 12.99 -37.92
C ASN A 350 -16.01 12.68 -38.53
N ALA A 351 -16.24 13.09 -39.78
CA ALA A 351 -17.48 12.80 -40.50
C ALA A 351 -17.55 11.35 -41.03
N ALA A 352 -16.41 10.73 -41.32
CA ALA A 352 -16.35 9.37 -41.87
C ALA A 352 -16.41 8.32 -40.75
N SER A 353 -17.20 7.26 -40.94
CA SER A 353 -17.37 6.19 -39.94
C SER A 353 -16.81 4.84 -40.39
N LYS A 354 -16.68 4.62 -41.70
CA LYS A 354 -16.24 3.32 -42.25
C LYS A 354 -14.75 3.34 -42.58
N GLU A 355 -14.09 2.19 -42.38
CA GLU A 355 -12.65 2.06 -42.57
C GLU A 355 -12.15 2.44 -43.97
N TYR A 356 -12.85 2.03 -45.04
CA TYR A 356 -12.47 2.40 -46.41
C TYR A 356 -12.61 3.91 -46.69
N GLN A 357 -13.56 4.59 -46.04
CA GLN A 357 -13.75 6.04 -46.16
C GLN A 357 -12.54 6.75 -45.54
N LEU A 358 -12.16 6.34 -44.32
CA LEU A 358 -10.97 6.84 -43.64
C LEU A 358 -9.69 6.56 -44.43
N ALA A 359 -9.56 5.38 -45.04
CA ALA A 359 -8.41 5.04 -45.89
C ALA A 359 -8.30 5.96 -47.10
N ARG A 360 -9.42 6.23 -47.79
CA ARG A 360 -9.46 7.16 -48.93
C ARG A 360 -9.12 8.59 -48.54
N LEU A 361 -9.70 9.08 -47.44
CA LEU A 361 -9.39 10.41 -46.90
C LEU A 361 -7.91 10.51 -46.49
N SER A 362 -7.34 9.47 -45.88
CA SER A 362 -5.92 9.41 -45.52
C SER A 362 -5.01 9.53 -46.74
N GLN A 363 -5.28 8.80 -47.82
CA GLN A 363 -4.53 8.92 -49.08
C GLN A 363 -4.60 10.34 -49.66
N LEU A 364 -5.81 10.90 -49.71
CA LEU A 364 -6.10 12.22 -50.26
C LEU A 364 -5.37 13.33 -49.48
N PHE A 365 -5.50 13.33 -48.15
CA PHE A 365 -4.85 14.34 -47.33
C PHE A 365 -3.33 14.12 -47.24
N THR A 366 -2.83 12.89 -47.31
CA THR A 366 -1.38 12.63 -47.39
C THR A 366 -0.76 13.36 -48.59
N TYR A 367 -1.42 13.30 -49.76
CA TYR A 367 -0.99 14.03 -50.94
C TYR A 367 -1.00 15.56 -50.72
N LYS A 368 -2.07 16.10 -50.12
CA LYS A 368 -2.20 17.54 -49.82
C LYS A 368 -1.14 18.04 -48.82
N PHE A 369 -0.75 17.21 -47.85
CA PHE A 369 0.25 17.57 -46.85
C PHE A 369 1.70 17.32 -47.29
N LYS A 370 1.95 16.65 -48.42
CA LYS A 370 3.29 16.22 -48.88
C LYS A 370 4.36 17.33 -48.86
N ASN A 371 3.99 18.56 -49.17
CA ASN A 371 4.89 19.72 -49.22
C ASN A 371 4.59 20.77 -48.13
N THR A 372 3.78 20.44 -47.12
CA THR A 372 3.43 21.36 -46.04
C THR A 372 4.24 21.02 -44.80
N ARG A 373 4.98 21.97 -44.25
CA ARG A 373 5.60 21.81 -42.93
C ARG A 373 4.51 21.67 -41.87
N VAL A 374 4.42 20.49 -41.25
CA VAL A 374 3.44 20.18 -40.22
C VAL A 374 4.07 20.38 -38.84
N SER A 375 3.42 21.19 -37.99
CA SER A 375 3.84 21.33 -36.59
C SER A 375 3.30 20.16 -35.75
N ALA A 376 3.88 19.96 -34.57
CA ALA A 376 3.35 19.04 -33.57
C ALA A 376 1.86 19.30 -33.28
N ASP A 377 1.48 20.56 -33.08
CA ASP A 377 0.11 20.93 -32.76
C ASP A 377 -0.86 20.62 -33.90
N THR A 378 -0.42 20.73 -35.17
CA THR A 378 -1.23 20.32 -36.33
C THR A 378 -1.43 18.80 -36.37
N ALA A 379 -0.41 17.99 -36.06
CA ALA A 379 -0.53 16.53 -36.09
C ALA A 379 -1.32 15.95 -34.90
N LYS A 380 -1.35 16.67 -33.78
CA LYS A 380 -1.89 16.21 -32.50
C LYS A 380 -3.35 15.72 -32.55
N PRO A 381 -4.31 16.41 -33.16
CA PRO A 381 -5.68 15.91 -33.22
C PRO A 381 -5.81 14.58 -33.97
N PHE A 382 -4.97 14.33 -34.96
CA PHE A 382 -4.95 13.07 -35.71
C PHE A 382 -4.37 11.92 -34.89
N ILE A 383 -3.27 12.16 -34.17
CA ILE A 383 -2.64 11.15 -33.28
C ILE A 383 -3.59 10.71 -32.16
N PHE A 384 -4.36 11.64 -31.60
CA PHE A 384 -5.37 11.35 -30.59
C PHE A 384 -6.76 11.04 -31.18
N HIS A 385 -6.82 10.58 -32.43
CA HIS A 385 -8.07 10.11 -33.03
C HIS A 385 -8.32 8.63 -32.64
N PRO A 386 -9.57 8.21 -32.39
CA PRO A 386 -9.89 6.84 -31.98
C PRO A 386 -9.73 5.81 -33.11
N ALA A 387 -9.86 6.22 -34.37
CA ALA A 387 -9.62 5.33 -35.52
C ALA A 387 -8.13 5.19 -35.85
N PHE A 388 -7.64 3.95 -35.94
CA PHE A 388 -6.22 3.65 -36.19
C PHE A 388 -5.67 4.31 -37.46
N ILE A 389 -6.41 4.29 -38.58
CA ILE A 389 -5.97 4.89 -39.86
C ILE A 389 -5.66 6.38 -39.72
N VAL A 390 -6.45 7.12 -38.92
CA VAL A 390 -6.26 8.56 -38.70
C VAL A 390 -5.10 8.81 -37.74
N CYS A 391 -4.94 7.97 -36.72
CA CYS A 391 -3.76 8.00 -35.84
C CYS A 391 -2.47 7.73 -36.64
N GLN A 392 -2.47 6.72 -37.51
CA GLN A 392 -1.38 6.38 -38.40
C GLN A 392 -1.04 7.56 -39.33
N PHE A 393 -2.06 8.18 -39.94
CA PHE A 393 -1.91 9.39 -40.73
C PHE A 393 -1.23 10.52 -39.95
N GLY A 394 -1.64 10.77 -38.70
CA GLY A 394 -0.99 11.76 -37.82
C GLY A 394 0.49 11.47 -37.57
N TRP A 395 0.86 10.21 -37.37
CA TRP A 395 2.26 9.79 -37.22
C TRP A 395 3.06 9.87 -38.51
N ASP A 396 2.46 9.55 -39.66
CA ASP A 396 3.09 9.71 -40.98
C ASP A 396 3.35 11.18 -41.31
N LEU A 397 2.40 12.06 -40.98
CA LEU A 397 2.56 13.50 -41.12
C LEU A 397 3.76 14.01 -40.32
N LEU A 398 3.89 13.59 -39.07
CA LEU A 398 5.07 13.94 -38.27
C LEU A 398 6.33 13.37 -38.92
N LYS A 399 6.39 12.06 -39.17
CA LYS A 399 7.58 11.37 -39.70
C LYS A 399 8.14 12.04 -40.96
N ASN A 400 7.28 12.41 -41.91
CA ASN A 400 7.70 13.00 -43.18
C ASN A 400 8.14 14.47 -43.07
N ASN A 401 7.76 15.18 -42.00
CA ASN A 401 8.01 16.61 -41.83
C ASN A 401 8.96 16.95 -40.67
N PHE A 402 9.46 15.94 -39.96
CA PHE A 402 10.22 16.13 -38.74
C PHE A 402 11.71 16.40 -39.01
N GLN A 403 12.16 17.64 -38.80
CA GLN A 403 13.56 18.07 -38.96
C GLN A 403 14.39 17.82 -37.69
N ASN A 404 14.56 16.56 -37.28
CA ASN A 404 15.43 16.13 -36.18
C ASN A 404 15.20 16.73 -34.76
N ASN A 405 14.17 17.55 -34.52
CA ASN A 405 13.88 18.10 -33.19
C ASN A 405 12.98 17.18 -32.34
N TYR A 406 13.51 16.02 -31.94
CA TYR A 406 12.72 14.94 -31.30
C TYR A 406 12.12 15.34 -29.95
N TYR A 407 12.60 16.40 -29.31
CA TYR A 407 12.07 16.92 -28.04
C TYR A 407 10.57 17.26 -28.13
N MET A 408 10.11 17.72 -29.30
CA MET A 408 8.70 18.02 -29.54
C MET A 408 7.78 16.79 -29.44
N LEU A 409 8.34 15.57 -29.44
CA LEU A 409 7.58 14.32 -29.26
C LEU A 409 7.28 14.01 -27.78
N GLN A 410 8.04 14.59 -26.83
CA GLN A 410 7.89 14.31 -25.40
C GLN A 410 6.45 14.53 -24.89
N PRO A 411 5.75 15.64 -25.20
CA PRO A 411 4.39 15.86 -24.70
C PRO A 411 3.38 14.84 -25.24
N PHE A 412 3.63 14.26 -26.42
CA PHE A 412 2.78 13.18 -26.95
C PHE A 412 2.95 11.93 -26.13
N TRP A 413 4.19 11.49 -25.92
CA TRP A 413 4.51 10.29 -25.15
C TRP A 413 4.02 10.39 -23.71
N GLU A 414 4.29 11.49 -23.01
CA GLU A 414 3.79 11.72 -21.65
C GLU A 414 2.27 11.65 -21.56
N LYS A 415 1.56 12.21 -22.55
CA LYS A 415 0.09 12.13 -22.60
C LYS A 415 -0.39 10.72 -22.95
N LEU A 416 0.25 10.03 -23.88
CA LEU A 416 -0.11 8.67 -24.30
C LEU A 416 0.14 7.64 -23.20
N TYR A 417 1.21 7.77 -22.41
CA TYR A 417 1.52 6.87 -21.29
C TYR A 417 0.46 6.92 -20.19
N LYS A 418 -0.24 8.06 -20.02
CA LYS A 418 -1.42 8.13 -19.14
C LYS A 418 -2.54 7.19 -19.58
N GLY A 419 -2.55 6.78 -20.85
CA GLY A 419 -3.49 5.79 -21.41
C GLY A 419 -3.45 4.42 -20.77
N VAL A 420 -2.34 4.03 -20.12
CA VAL A 420 -2.28 2.77 -19.38
C VAL A 420 -3.18 2.78 -18.13
N LYS A 421 -3.43 3.97 -17.55
CA LYS A 421 -4.28 4.13 -16.36
C LYS A 421 -5.63 4.78 -16.67
N GLN A 422 -5.78 5.40 -17.84
CA GLN A 422 -6.97 6.16 -18.24
C GLN A 422 -7.63 5.48 -19.44
N PRO A 423 -8.78 4.78 -19.26
CA PRO A 423 -9.45 4.06 -20.34
C PRO A 423 -9.74 4.91 -21.59
N LYS A 424 -10.03 6.21 -21.40
CA LYS A 424 -10.27 7.16 -22.51
C LYS A 424 -9.05 7.37 -23.41
N LEU A 425 -7.84 7.17 -22.89
CA LEU A 425 -6.59 7.34 -23.62
C LEU A 425 -5.97 5.99 -24.06
N GLU A 426 -6.46 4.86 -23.54
CA GLU A 426 -5.95 3.53 -23.89
C GLU A 426 -6.05 3.27 -25.40
N ILE A 427 -7.18 3.62 -26.04
CA ILE A 427 -7.35 3.42 -27.49
C ILE A 427 -6.33 4.20 -28.32
N HIS A 428 -5.96 5.41 -27.89
CA HIS A 428 -4.96 6.23 -28.58
C HIS A 428 -3.55 5.66 -28.39
N LEU A 429 -3.23 5.16 -27.19
CA LEU A 429 -1.99 4.46 -26.94
C LEU A 429 -1.91 3.18 -27.79
N MET A 430 -2.98 2.37 -27.80
CA MET A 430 -3.07 1.16 -28.61
C MET A 430 -2.86 1.45 -30.10
N ASN A 431 -3.56 2.43 -30.66
CA ASN A 431 -3.37 2.83 -32.05
C ASN A 431 -1.93 3.29 -32.33
N THR A 432 -1.36 4.08 -31.41
CA THR A 432 0.02 4.55 -31.54
C THR A 432 1.02 3.40 -31.55
N ILE A 433 0.88 2.41 -30.67
CA ILE A 433 1.86 1.33 -30.55
C ILE A 433 1.74 0.27 -31.66
N GLN A 434 0.63 0.30 -32.41
CA GLN A 434 0.50 -0.44 -33.67
C GLN A 434 1.10 0.31 -34.86
N SER A 435 1.28 1.63 -34.77
CA SER A 435 1.81 2.44 -35.87
C SER A 435 3.30 2.20 -36.11
N GLY A 436 3.66 1.83 -37.34
CA GLY A 436 5.07 1.67 -37.74
C GLY A 436 5.84 3.00 -37.72
N SER A 437 5.19 4.09 -38.11
CA SER A 437 5.78 5.44 -38.12
C SER A 437 5.96 5.99 -36.71
N ALA A 438 5.04 5.70 -35.80
CA ALA A 438 5.23 6.00 -34.38
C ALA A 438 6.43 5.24 -33.79
N ALA A 439 6.58 3.94 -34.13
CA ALA A 439 7.70 3.13 -33.66
C ALA A 439 9.06 3.69 -34.09
N GLU A 440 9.18 4.11 -35.36
CA GLU A 440 10.41 4.72 -35.88
C GLU A 440 10.74 6.05 -35.19
N LEU A 441 9.73 6.91 -34.98
CA LEU A 441 9.91 8.17 -34.27
C LEU A 441 10.24 7.97 -32.79
N PHE A 442 9.64 6.95 -32.16
CA PHE A 442 9.94 6.56 -30.79
C PHE A 442 11.39 6.10 -30.64
N GLU A 443 11.85 5.22 -31.52
CA GLU A 443 13.24 4.74 -31.53
C GLU A 443 14.23 5.90 -31.71
N LYS A 444 13.96 6.81 -32.66
CA LYS A 444 14.79 8.01 -32.88
C LYS A 444 14.79 8.93 -31.66
N TYR A 445 13.65 9.15 -31.02
CA TYR A 445 13.53 9.96 -29.81
C TYR A 445 14.41 9.42 -28.68
N TYR A 446 14.26 8.13 -28.34
CA TYR A 446 15.00 7.54 -27.23
C TYR A 446 16.47 7.22 -27.54
N LYS A 447 16.87 7.16 -28.82
CA LYS A 447 18.30 7.11 -29.19
C LYS A 447 19.02 8.45 -29.02
N ASN A 448 18.33 9.58 -29.23
CA ASN A 448 18.99 10.89 -29.30
C ASN A 448 19.14 11.61 -27.96
N TYR A 449 18.31 11.31 -26.97
CA TYR A 449 18.32 12.07 -25.70
C TYR A 449 18.98 11.35 -24.53
N ASP A 450 19.56 10.16 -24.76
CA ASP A 450 20.08 9.27 -23.71
C ASP A 450 19.16 9.17 -22.48
N TYR A 451 17.85 9.30 -22.71
CA TYR A 451 16.87 9.21 -21.64
C TYR A 451 16.86 7.77 -21.16
N GLU A 452 17.23 7.60 -19.90
CA GLU A 452 17.22 6.31 -19.26
C GLU A 452 15.76 5.84 -19.18
N LEU A 453 15.46 4.75 -19.89
CA LEU A 453 14.13 4.15 -19.93
C LEU A 453 13.70 3.56 -18.57
N THR A 454 14.59 3.62 -17.58
CA THR A 454 14.36 3.28 -16.17
C THR A 454 13.82 4.45 -15.35
N ASP A 455 13.82 5.68 -15.89
CA ASP A 455 13.21 6.83 -15.23
C ASP A 455 11.67 6.73 -15.31
N ASN A 456 11.09 6.13 -14.27
CA ASN A 456 9.65 5.94 -14.12
C ASN A 456 8.85 7.27 -14.12
N THR A 457 9.51 8.42 -13.94
CA THR A 457 8.83 9.74 -14.03
C THR A 457 8.54 10.15 -15.47
N ARG A 458 9.43 9.81 -16.41
CA ARG A 458 9.31 10.16 -17.83
C ARG A 458 8.75 9.01 -18.67
N PHE A 459 9.08 7.78 -18.31
CA PHE A 459 8.55 6.59 -18.97
C PHE A 459 8.07 5.58 -17.92
N PRO A 460 6.77 5.63 -17.55
CA PRO A 460 6.24 4.74 -16.51
C PRO A 460 6.46 3.26 -16.85
N HIS A 461 6.91 2.46 -15.88
CA HIS A 461 7.18 1.02 -16.11
C HIS A 461 5.97 0.28 -16.69
N GLN A 462 4.75 0.66 -16.28
CA GLN A 462 3.52 0.08 -16.82
C GLN A 462 3.34 0.38 -18.31
N ALA A 463 3.72 1.57 -18.78
CA ALA A 463 3.71 1.92 -20.20
C ALA A 463 4.78 1.15 -20.97
N TYR A 464 5.98 1.02 -20.41
CA TYR A 464 7.03 0.21 -21.01
C TYR A 464 6.57 -1.23 -21.24
N VAL A 465 6.05 -1.89 -20.20
CA VAL A 465 5.56 -3.27 -20.27
C VAL A 465 4.38 -3.39 -21.24
N PHE A 466 3.42 -2.46 -21.17
CA PHE A 466 2.27 -2.46 -22.07
C PHE A 466 2.68 -2.38 -23.55
N ILE A 467 3.63 -1.51 -23.88
CA ILE A 467 4.17 -1.36 -25.23
C ILE A 467 4.98 -2.61 -25.63
N LEU A 468 5.80 -3.14 -24.72
CA LEU A 468 6.60 -4.34 -24.97
C LEU A 468 5.73 -5.59 -25.22
N GLU A 469 4.55 -5.68 -24.62
CA GLU A 469 3.67 -6.84 -24.79
C GLU A 469 2.71 -6.67 -25.97
N ARG A 470 2.16 -5.47 -26.16
CA ARG A 470 1.08 -5.22 -27.12
C ARG A 470 1.50 -4.47 -28.36
N GLY A 471 2.64 -3.80 -28.36
CA GLY A 471 3.13 -3.03 -29.51
C GLY A 471 3.41 -3.90 -30.73
N ASN A 472 3.58 -3.26 -31.87
CA ASN A 472 4.10 -3.92 -33.07
C ASN A 472 5.56 -4.39 -32.89
N ASP A 473 6.04 -5.19 -33.82
CA ASP A 473 7.37 -5.83 -33.71
C ASP A 473 8.53 -4.83 -33.60
N ALA A 474 8.40 -3.63 -34.19
CA ALA A 474 9.42 -2.60 -34.11
C ALA A 474 9.57 -2.06 -32.68
N PHE A 475 8.46 -1.70 -32.02
CA PHE A 475 8.45 -1.31 -30.61
C PHE A 475 9.00 -2.42 -29.71
N LYS A 476 8.51 -3.65 -29.91
CA LYS A 476 8.89 -4.82 -29.12
C LYS A 476 10.38 -5.08 -29.18
N LYS A 477 10.94 -5.11 -30.40
CA LYS A 477 12.36 -5.36 -30.63
C LYS A 477 13.23 -4.28 -29.99
N PHE A 478 12.89 -3.00 -30.18
CA PHE A 478 13.64 -1.88 -29.61
C PHE A 478 13.64 -1.90 -28.08
N LEU A 479 12.46 -2.00 -27.47
CA LEU A 479 12.32 -2.03 -26.02
C LEU A 479 12.99 -3.28 -25.44
N PHE A 480 12.72 -4.47 -25.98
CA PHE A 480 13.37 -5.69 -25.49
C PHE A 480 14.90 -5.58 -25.52
N GLN A 481 15.47 -5.08 -26.62
CA GLN A 481 16.92 -4.88 -26.73
C GLN A 481 17.45 -3.93 -25.65
N LYS A 482 16.74 -2.83 -25.37
CA LYS A 482 17.13 -1.87 -24.34
C LYS A 482 17.01 -2.44 -22.93
N LEU A 483 15.91 -3.12 -22.61
CA LEU A 483 15.71 -3.83 -21.34
C LEU A 483 16.83 -4.83 -21.09
N TRP A 484 17.10 -5.66 -22.11
CA TRP A 484 18.13 -6.68 -22.09
C TRP A 484 19.53 -6.09 -21.85
N GLN A 485 19.95 -5.11 -22.67
CA GLN A 485 21.27 -4.50 -22.57
C GLN A 485 21.45 -3.72 -21.28
N GLY A 486 20.42 -2.99 -20.86
CA GLY A 486 20.44 -2.23 -19.61
C GLY A 486 20.50 -3.14 -18.39
N PHE A 487 19.69 -4.20 -18.34
CA PHE A 487 19.73 -5.18 -17.25
C PHE A 487 21.06 -5.92 -17.18
N LYS A 488 21.71 -6.19 -18.33
CA LYS A 488 23.07 -6.75 -18.37
C LYS A 488 24.11 -5.84 -17.71
N GLN A 489 23.98 -4.52 -17.84
CA GLN A 489 24.95 -3.54 -17.34
C GLN A 489 24.67 -3.13 -15.89
N GLU A 490 23.40 -2.85 -15.56
CA GLU A 490 22.98 -2.36 -14.25
C GLU A 490 21.74 -3.15 -13.73
N PRO A 491 21.91 -4.43 -13.33
CA PRO A 491 20.79 -5.31 -13.01
C PRO A 491 19.84 -4.76 -11.95
N LEU A 492 20.35 -4.18 -10.86
CA LEU A 492 19.51 -3.62 -9.79
C LEU A 492 18.66 -2.46 -10.30
N ARG A 493 19.22 -1.58 -11.12
CA ARG A 493 18.49 -0.43 -11.64
C ARG A 493 17.32 -0.82 -12.53
N TRP A 494 17.51 -1.86 -13.35
CA TRP A 494 16.48 -2.36 -14.27
C TRP A 494 15.54 -3.40 -13.65
N LEU A 495 15.85 -3.89 -12.44
CA LEU A 495 15.07 -4.89 -11.72
C LEU A 495 13.61 -4.45 -11.49
N PRO A 496 13.28 -3.22 -11.06
CA PRO A 496 11.90 -2.79 -10.91
C PRO A 496 11.12 -2.91 -12.21
N LEU A 497 11.69 -2.47 -13.34
CA LEU A 497 11.04 -2.60 -14.64
C LEU A 497 10.85 -4.07 -15.05
N LEU A 498 11.92 -4.88 -14.98
CA LEU A 498 11.87 -6.29 -15.36
C LEU A 498 10.84 -7.09 -14.55
N SER A 499 10.67 -6.77 -13.27
CA SER A 499 9.68 -7.42 -12.40
C SER A 499 8.23 -7.23 -12.86
N HIS A 500 7.94 -6.14 -13.58
CA HIS A 500 6.61 -5.87 -14.13
C HIS A 500 6.35 -6.58 -15.47
N CYS A 501 7.38 -7.06 -16.17
CA CYS A 501 7.22 -7.79 -17.43
C CYS A 501 6.61 -9.18 -17.22
N SER A 502 5.97 -9.77 -18.25
CA SER A 502 5.54 -11.17 -18.23
C SER A 502 6.66 -12.19 -17.95
N GLU A 503 6.29 -13.39 -17.49
CA GLU A 503 7.26 -14.46 -17.15
C GLU A 503 8.15 -14.85 -18.34
N ALA A 504 7.61 -14.88 -19.55
CA ALA A 504 8.36 -15.21 -20.76
C ALA A 504 9.49 -14.19 -21.01
N ILE A 505 9.18 -12.88 -20.91
CA ILE A 505 10.17 -11.81 -21.06
C ILE A 505 11.22 -11.89 -19.96
N ARG A 506 10.80 -12.11 -18.70
CA ARG A 506 11.73 -12.26 -17.57
C ARG A 506 12.71 -13.39 -17.81
N LYS A 507 12.23 -14.57 -18.20
CA LYS A 507 13.09 -15.73 -18.48
C LYS A 507 14.10 -15.45 -19.59
N ASP A 508 13.67 -14.85 -20.69
CA ASP A 508 14.58 -14.55 -21.82
C ASP A 508 15.65 -13.52 -21.43
N VAL A 509 15.27 -12.44 -20.72
CA VAL A 509 16.23 -11.44 -20.22
C VAL A 509 17.24 -12.07 -19.25
N LEU A 510 16.78 -12.87 -18.28
CA LEU A 510 17.67 -13.52 -17.31
C LEU A 510 18.60 -14.54 -17.99
N GLN A 511 18.08 -15.36 -18.89
CA GLN A 511 18.87 -16.36 -19.62
C GLN A 511 19.99 -15.71 -20.43
N ARG A 512 19.71 -14.58 -21.10
CA ARG A 512 20.73 -13.83 -21.82
C ARG A 512 21.73 -13.17 -20.86
N ALA A 513 21.29 -12.71 -19.67
CA ALA A 513 22.08 -11.89 -18.71
C ALA A 513 23.03 -12.73 -17.88
N ALA A 514 22.68 -13.98 -17.66
CA ALA A 514 23.39 -14.88 -16.76
C ALA A 514 24.92 -14.84 -16.95
N PRO A 515 25.49 -14.89 -18.17
CA PRO A 515 26.95 -14.86 -18.34
C PRO A 515 27.60 -13.58 -17.82
N ALA A 516 26.94 -12.42 -17.97
CA ALA A 516 27.48 -11.13 -17.49
C ALA A 516 27.23 -10.92 -16.00
N ILE A 517 26.06 -11.35 -15.49
CA ILE A 517 25.70 -11.27 -14.06
C ILE A 517 26.72 -12.00 -13.18
N ARG A 518 27.20 -13.16 -13.65
CA ARG A 518 28.19 -13.99 -12.93
C ARG A 518 29.53 -13.33 -12.71
N THR A 519 29.86 -12.27 -13.45
CA THR A 519 31.16 -11.61 -13.40
C THR A 519 31.14 -10.23 -12.76
N ILE A 520 29.98 -9.74 -12.30
CA ILE A 520 29.84 -8.38 -11.77
C ILE A 520 29.48 -8.35 -10.27
N HIS A 521 30.00 -7.34 -9.56
CA HIS A 521 29.65 -7.05 -8.17
C HIS A 521 28.40 -6.18 -8.12
N ILE A 522 27.23 -6.82 -8.28
CA ILE A 522 25.93 -6.14 -8.41
C ILE A 522 25.58 -5.28 -7.18
N PHE A 523 25.98 -5.75 -5.99
CA PHE A 523 25.55 -5.20 -4.70
C PHE A 523 26.54 -4.20 -4.09
N ALA A 524 27.53 -3.73 -4.86
CA ALA A 524 28.45 -2.71 -4.39
C ALA A 524 27.75 -1.33 -4.29
N GLY A 525 27.82 -0.71 -3.11
CA GLY A 525 27.33 0.66 -2.87
C GLY A 525 25.82 0.80 -2.65
N ASN A 526 25.31 2.03 -2.74
CA ASN A 526 23.93 2.37 -2.34
C ASN A 526 22.84 1.95 -3.34
N ALA A 527 23.18 1.28 -4.44
CA ALA A 527 22.24 0.92 -5.50
C ALA A 527 21.11 -0.01 -5.01
N PHE A 528 21.41 -0.89 -4.05
CA PHE A 528 20.41 -1.77 -3.44
C PHE A 528 19.31 -0.98 -2.73
N PHE A 529 19.68 -0.01 -1.89
CA PHE A 529 18.72 0.78 -1.13
C PHE A 529 17.70 1.48 -2.03
N TYR A 530 18.17 2.20 -3.07
CA TYR A 530 17.29 2.88 -4.02
C TYR A 530 16.38 1.92 -4.79
N THR A 531 16.93 0.78 -5.21
CA THR A 531 16.19 -0.24 -5.96
C THR A 531 15.07 -0.86 -5.13
N VAL A 532 15.36 -1.16 -3.87
CA VAL A 532 14.41 -1.84 -2.98
C VAL A 532 13.35 -0.86 -2.45
N GLN A 533 13.69 0.41 -2.22
CA GLN A 533 12.67 1.44 -1.94
C GLN A 533 11.66 1.59 -3.09
N GLN A 534 12.11 1.48 -4.36
CA GLN A 534 11.16 1.47 -5.47
C GLN A 534 10.27 0.23 -5.49
N ALA A 535 10.74 -0.90 -4.96
CA ALA A 535 9.97 -2.13 -4.83
C ALA A 535 8.89 -2.07 -3.74
N GLU A 536 9.00 -1.20 -2.73
CA GLU A 536 7.93 -1.06 -1.74
C GLU A 536 6.68 -0.41 -2.32
N ASN A 537 6.84 0.46 -3.31
CA ASN A 537 5.74 1.19 -3.95
C ASN A 537 4.98 0.37 -5.03
N GLY A 538 5.26 -0.93 -5.18
CA GLY A 538 4.59 -1.77 -6.18
C GLY A 538 5.26 -3.11 -6.54
N GLY A 539 6.27 -3.55 -5.80
CA GLY A 539 7.03 -4.77 -6.04
C GLY A 539 6.17 -6.02 -5.89
N ASN A 540 5.98 -6.72 -7.00
CA ASN A 540 5.29 -8.01 -7.02
C ASN A 540 6.25 -9.14 -6.59
N GLU A 541 5.72 -10.35 -6.43
CA GLU A 541 6.52 -11.55 -6.09
C GLU A 541 7.68 -11.81 -7.09
N ALA A 542 7.53 -11.38 -8.35
CA ALA A 542 8.56 -11.53 -9.36
C ALA A 542 9.79 -10.65 -9.08
N PHE A 543 9.63 -9.47 -8.47
CA PHE A 543 10.76 -8.63 -8.04
C PHE A 543 11.70 -9.43 -7.12
N TRP A 544 11.13 -10.04 -6.07
CA TRP A 544 11.91 -10.80 -5.10
C TRP A 544 12.53 -12.04 -5.71
N LYS A 545 11.79 -12.79 -6.55
CA LYS A 545 12.35 -13.95 -7.27
C LYS A 545 13.56 -13.57 -8.13
N ILE A 546 13.50 -12.45 -8.84
CA ILE A 546 14.64 -11.99 -9.65
C ILE A 546 15.77 -11.49 -8.75
N LEU A 547 15.48 -10.75 -7.68
CA LEU A 547 16.52 -10.28 -6.74
C LEU A 547 17.30 -11.46 -6.16
N PHE A 548 16.61 -12.51 -5.74
CA PHE A 548 17.22 -13.72 -5.20
C PHE A 548 17.97 -14.52 -6.27
N TYR A 549 17.49 -14.52 -7.52
CA TYR A 549 18.27 -15.02 -8.65
C TYR A 549 19.58 -14.24 -8.83
N LEU A 550 19.56 -12.90 -8.71
CA LEU A 550 20.77 -12.08 -8.77
C LEU A 550 21.72 -12.37 -7.60
N LEU A 551 21.19 -12.52 -6.39
CA LEU A 551 21.97 -12.90 -5.20
C LEU A 551 22.59 -14.30 -5.32
N GLU A 552 21.97 -15.21 -6.08
CA GLU A 552 22.50 -16.55 -6.34
C GLU A 552 23.57 -16.52 -7.44
N GLU A 553 23.30 -15.85 -8.55
CA GLU A 553 24.17 -15.93 -9.75
C GLU A 553 25.34 -14.96 -9.74
N SER A 554 25.31 -13.88 -8.94
CA SER A 554 26.39 -12.89 -8.91
C SER A 554 27.45 -13.15 -7.83
N ILE A 555 28.50 -12.34 -7.84
CA ILE A 555 29.54 -12.35 -6.80
C ILE A 555 29.05 -11.54 -5.60
N VAL A 556 28.58 -12.23 -4.57
CA VAL A 556 28.15 -11.63 -3.29
C VAL A 556 29.25 -11.82 -2.24
N LEU A 557 29.83 -10.72 -1.78
CA LEU A 557 30.75 -10.72 -0.64
C LEU A 557 29.93 -10.63 0.66
N ARG A 558 30.47 -11.18 1.76
CA ARG A 558 29.81 -11.14 3.08
C ARG A 558 29.46 -9.71 3.52
N ASP A 559 30.34 -8.75 3.25
CA ASP A 559 30.12 -7.34 3.60
C ASP A 559 28.90 -6.73 2.89
N TYR A 560 28.56 -7.17 1.69
CA TYR A 560 27.34 -6.70 1.00
C TYR A 560 26.06 -7.22 1.65
N VAL A 561 26.10 -8.39 2.30
CA VAL A 561 24.96 -8.91 3.07
C VAL A 561 24.66 -7.97 4.23
N LYS A 562 25.71 -7.47 4.90
CA LYS A 562 25.60 -6.46 5.95
C LYS A 562 24.98 -5.17 5.42
N ASP A 563 25.45 -4.64 4.30
CA ASP A 563 24.91 -3.41 3.70
C ASP A 563 23.42 -3.57 3.28
N ILE A 564 23.05 -4.75 2.76
CA ILE A 564 21.67 -5.11 2.44
C ILE A 564 20.78 -5.07 3.68
N PHE A 565 21.21 -5.68 4.79
CA PHE A 565 20.43 -5.70 6.03
C PHE A 565 20.38 -4.34 6.72
N GLN A 566 21.47 -3.56 6.68
CA GLN A 566 21.46 -2.18 7.18
C GLN A 566 20.49 -1.30 6.40
N SER A 567 20.46 -1.46 5.08
CA SER A 567 19.50 -0.80 4.19
C SER A 567 18.05 -1.23 4.49
N ALA A 568 17.83 -2.53 4.70
CA ALA A 568 16.52 -3.10 5.03
C ALA A 568 16.03 -2.69 6.43
N ALA A 569 16.93 -2.47 7.39
CA ALA A 569 16.58 -2.07 8.75
C ALA A 569 15.81 -0.75 8.81
N ALA A 570 16.05 0.16 7.85
CA ALA A 570 15.33 1.41 7.73
C ALA A 570 13.84 1.23 7.36
N ASN A 571 13.45 0.06 6.82
CA ASN A 571 12.06 -0.24 6.53
C ASN A 571 11.66 -1.69 6.90
N PRO A 572 10.87 -1.88 7.96
CA PRO A 572 10.42 -3.20 8.40
C PRO A 572 9.73 -4.06 7.33
N ALA A 573 9.01 -3.45 6.37
CA ALA A 573 8.33 -4.19 5.32
C ALA A 573 9.32 -4.83 4.32
N ILE A 574 10.39 -4.11 3.96
CA ILE A 574 11.51 -4.66 3.18
C ILE A 574 12.16 -5.82 3.93
N LEU A 575 12.48 -5.62 5.21
CA LEU A 575 13.13 -6.65 6.02
C LEU A 575 12.28 -7.92 6.05
N GLN A 576 10.96 -7.80 6.29
CA GLN A 576 10.05 -8.94 6.28
C GLN A 576 10.06 -9.67 4.93
N LYS A 577 9.99 -8.93 3.81
CA LYS A 577 10.00 -9.53 2.46
C LYS A 577 11.33 -10.20 2.13
N LEU A 578 12.45 -9.58 2.49
CA LEU A 578 13.79 -10.15 2.31
C LEU A 578 13.89 -11.49 3.03
N LEU A 579 13.48 -11.54 4.30
CA LEU A 579 13.52 -12.76 5.11
C LEU A 579 12.55 -13.84 4.62
N THR A 580 11.35 -13.44 4.17
CA THR A 580 10.35 -14.39 3.64
C THR A 580 10.85 -15.10 2.39
N ASN A 581 11.62 -14.41 1.56
CA ASN A 581 12.15 -14.95 0.30
C ASN A 581 13.54 -15.59 0.45
N LEU A 582 14.11 -15.62 1.65
CA LEU A 582 15.40 -16.24 1.91
C LEU A 582 15.51 -17.71 1.47
N PRO A 583 14.45 -18.54 1.56
CA PRO A 583 14.48 -19.92 1.03
C PRO A 583 14.73 -20.03 -0.47
N LEU A 584 14.66 -18.93 -1.23
CA LEU A 584 15.00 -18.91 -2.66
C LEU A 584 16.51 -18.95 -2.92
N LEU A 585 17.36 -18.65 -1.92
CA LEU A 585 18.81 -18.90 -2.01
C LEU A 585 19.08 -20.40 -1.93
N LYS A 586 19.80 -20.92 -2.92
CA LYS A 586 20.18 -22.34 -2.99
C LYS A 586 21.56 -22.57 -2.40
N ASP A 587 22.44 -21.57 -2.46
CA ASP A 587 23.74 -21.60 -1.80
C ASP A 587 23.57 -21.55 -0.27
N GLU A 588 23.82 -22.68 0.40
CA GLU A 588 23.67 -22.82 1.86
C GLU A 588 24.68 -21.95 2.65
N GLN A 589 25.85 -21.64 2.09
CA GLN A 589 26.83 -20.77 2.75
C GLN A 589 26.36 -19.31 2.74
N ARG A 590 25.85 -18.82 1.61
CA ARG A 590 25.27 -17.46 1.51
C ARG A 590 24.02 -17.35 2.37
N LYS A 591 23.15 -18.35 2.32
CA LYS A 591 21.97 -18.43 3.19
C LYS A 591 22.37 -18.34 4.67
N LYS A 592 23.45 -19.02 5.07
CA LYS A 592 24.01 -18.89 6.42
C LYS A 592 24.46 -17.45 6.73
N TRP A 593 25.16 -16.76 5.82
CA TRP A 593 25.54 -15.35 6.01
C TRP A 593 24.33 -14.44 6.21
N PHE A 594 23.28 -14.63 5.41
CA PHE A 594 22.05 -13.84 5.55
C PHE A 594 21.33 -14.13 6.87
N LEU A 595 21.28 -15.39 7.33
CA LEU A 595 20.70 -15.74 8.63
C LEU A 595 21.50 -15.15 9.80
N GLU A 596 22.83 -15.18 9.72
CA GLU A 596 23.72 -14.59 10.72
C GLU A 596 23.50 -13.07 10.84
N GLU A 597 23.49 -12.37 9.72
CA GLU A 597 23.32 -10.91 9.71
C GLU A 597 21.90 -10.49 10.11
N ALA A 598 20.88 -11.24 9.69
CA ALA A 598 19.51 -11.04 10.18
C ALA A 598 19.43 -11.21 11.70
N GLY A 599 20.08 -12.24 12.25
CA GLY A 599 20.15 -12.45 13.70
C GLY A 599 20.82 -11.29 14.44
N HIS A 600 21.95 -10.81 13.91
CA HIS A 600 22.67 -9.66 14.45
C HIS A 600 21.84 -8.37 14.39
N LEU A 601 21.14 -8.11 13.28
CA LEU A 601 20.27 -6.95 13.14
C LEU A 601 19.10 -6.99 14.15
N LEU A 602 18.45 -8.14 14.31
CA LEU A 602 17.34 -8.25 15.27
C LEU A 602 17.83 -8.11 16.72
N ALA A 603 19.03 -8.60 17.04
CA ALA A 603 19.63 -8.43 18.37
C ALA A 603 19.94 -6.95 18.69
N THR A 604 20.40 -6.19 17.70
CA THR A 604 20.71 -4.76 17.87
C THR A 604 19.47 -3.86 17.76
N GLN A 605 18.39 -4.32 17.12
CA GLN A 605 17.14 -3.58 16.95
C GLN A 605 15.89 -4.44 17.25
N PRO A 606 15.63 -4.81 18.52
CA PRO A 606 14.60 -5.78 18.90
C PRO A 606 13.17 -5.39 18.53
N LYS A 607 12.91 -4.09 18.34
CA LYS A 607 11.60 -3.57 17.91
C LYS A 607 11.18 -4.14 16.55
N LEU A 608 12.14 -4.53 15.69
CA LEU A 608 11.87 -5.11 14.38
C LEU A 608 11.25 -6.51 14.44
N ILE A 609 11.31 -7.21 15.57
CA ILE A 609 10.73 -8.56 15.69
C ILE A 609 9.21 -8.54 15.54
N ILE A 610 8.55 -7.49 16.02
CA ILE A 610 7.09 -7.36 15.94
C ILE A 610 6.63 -7.24 14.47
N SER A 611 7.50 -6.74 13.60
CA SER A 611 7.23 -6.57 12.16
C SER A 611 7.59 -7.78 11.29
N VAL A 612 8.16 -8.84 11.85
CA VAL A 612 8.55 -10.04 11.10
C VAL A 612 7.62 -11.20 11.44
N ASP A 613 7.26 -12.01 10.44
CA ASP A 613 6.39 -13.17 10.64
C ASP A 613 6.98 -14.15 11.66
N LYS A 614 6.13 -14.69 12.54
CA LYS A 614 6.53 -15.58 13.64
C LYS A 614 7.31 -16.80 13.15
N SER A 615 6.98 -17.38 12.00
CA SER A 615 7.69 -18.56 11.46
C SER A 615 9.13 -18.23 11.03
N ILE A 616 9.33 -17.03 10.49
CA ILE A 616 10.64 -16.51 10.09
C ILE A 616 11.47 -16.21 11.32
N VAL A 617 10.89 -15.50 12.30
CA VAL A 617 11.53 -15.25 13.59
C VAL A 617 11.94 -16.58 14.24
N THR A 618 11.07 -17.58 14.18
CA THR A 618 11.38 -18.94 14.69
C THR A 618 12.58 -19.55 13.98
N SER A 619 12.62 -19.46 12.65
CA SER A 619 13.72 -19.99 11.84
C SER A 619 15.03 -19.26 12.10
N LEU A 620 15.00 -17.93 12.25
CA LEU A 620 16.16 -17.12 12.60
C LEU A 620 16.71 -17.48 13.98
N LEU A 621 15.84 -17.57 14.98
CA LEU A 621 16.21 -17.94 16.35
C LEU A 621 16.77 -19.36 16.42
N ASN A 622 16.22 -20.29 15.63
CA ASN A 622 16.75 -21.66 15.54
C ASN A 622 18.18 -21.71 14.97
N ASN A 623 18.58 -20.72 14.18
CA ASN A 623 19.91 -20.63 13.58
C ASN A 623 20.83 -19.61 14.28
N ALA A 624 20.32 -18.84 15.22
CA ALA A 624 21.10 -17.83 15.93
C ALA A 624 22.25 -18.47 16.73
N SER A 625 23.37 -17.74 16.80
CA SER A 625 24.46 -18.07 17.71
C SER A 625 24.00 -17.88 19.17
N PRO A 626 24.57 -18.63 20.14
CA PRO A 626 24.28 -18.43 21.56
C PRO A 626 24.44 -16.97 22.02
N SER A 627 25.51 -16.29 21.60
CA SER A 627 25.77 -14.89 21.97
C SER A 627 24.70 -13.94 21.43
N SER A 628 24.35 -14.05 20.14
CA SER A 628 23.31 -13.21 19.53
C SER A 628 21.94 -13.47 20.15
N LEU A 629 21.65 -14.71 20.54
CA LEU A 629 20.43 -15.07 21.25
C LEU A 629 20.36 -14.35 22.60
N LEU A 630 21.44 -14.37 23.39
CA LEU A 630 21.48 -13.71 24.70
C LEU A 630 21.39 -12.19 24.61
N GLU A 631 22.06 -11.58 23.64
CA GLU A 631 21.95 -10.13 23.37
C GLU A 631 20.53 -9.72 23.01
N LEU A 632 19.87 -10.53 22.18
CA LEU A 632 18.48 -10.32 21.86
C LEU A 632 17.59 -10.47 23.10
N LEU A 633 17.79 -11.52 23.90
CA LEU A 633 17.00 -11.76 25.12
C LEU A 633 17.13 -10.62 26.14
N ALA A 634 18.31 -10.03 26.27
CA ALA A 634 18.55 -8.91 27.18
C ALA A 634 17.87 -7.62 26.72
N SER A 635 17.69 -7.43 25.41
CA SER A 635 17.22 -6.17 24.80
C SER A 635 15.72 -6.17 24.45
N LEU A 636 15.04 -7.31 24.51
CA LEU A 636 13.62 -7.45 24.21
C LEU A 636 12.72 -6.72 25.21
N HIS A 637 11.63 -6.11 24.73
CA HIS A 637 10.51 -5.66 25.57
C HIS A 637 9.64 -6.86 25.98
N ASN A 638 8.87 -6.74 27.07
CA ASN A 638 8.04 -7.83 27.60
C ASN A 638 6.98 -8.33 26.60
N ASP A 639 6.41 -7.43 25.80
CA ASP A 639 5.41 -7.81 24.79
C ASP A 639 6.02 -8.65 23.66
N THR A 640 7.25 -8.33 23.27
CA THR A 640 7.98 -9.07 22.22
C THR A 640 8.54 -10.40 22.73
N TRP A 641 8.87 -10.49 24.02
CA TRP A 641 9.33 -11.73 24.65
C TRP A 641 8.34 -12.88 24.46
N LEU A 642 7.04 -12.63 24.68
CA LEU A 642 5.99 -13.66 24.52
C LEU A 642 5.94 -14.24 23.11
N LEU A 643 6.31 -13.46 22.09
CA LEU A 643 6.32 -13.91 20.69
C LEU A 643 7.48 -14.85 20.37
N VAL A 644 8.63 -14.65 21.00
CA VAL A 644 9.85 -15.40 20.74
C VAL A 644 10.12 -16.51 21.75
N LYS A 645 9.41 -16.51 22.88
CA LYS A 645 9.57 -17.46 23.99
C LYS A 645 9.70 -18.92 23.53
N GLU A 646 8.69 -19.42 22.82
CA GLU A 646 8.64 -20.82 22.34
C GLU A 646 9.78 -21.16 21.35
N PRO A 647 10.05 -20.34 20.32
CA PRO A 647 11.24 -20.52 19.47
C PRO A 647 12.57 -20.58 20.21
N VAL A 648 12.78 -19.66 21.15
CA VAL A 648 14.01 -19.62 21.97
C VAL A 648 14.12 -20.89 22.80
N LEU A 649 13.02 -21.33 23.43
CA LEU A 649 12.96 -22.58 24.18
C LEU A 649 13.35 -23.79 23.31
N ASN A 650 12.80 -23.88 22.10
CA ASN A 650 13.13 -24.94 21.14
C ASN A 650 14.58 -24.87 20.66
N ARG A 651 15.14 -23.67 20.49
CA ARG A 651 16.56 -23.51 20.17
C ARG A 651 17.44 -24.04 21.30
N ILE A 652 17.20 -23.62 22.54
CA ILE A 652 17.99 -24.04 23.70
C ILE A 652 17.89 -25.56 23.93
N LYS A 653 16.74 -26.18 23.63
CA LYS A 653 16.58 -27.65 23.63
C LYS A 653 17.66 -28.33 22.79
N ASN A 654 17.99 -27.75 21.63
CA ASN A 654 18.88 -28.31 20.62
C ASN A 654 20.31 -27.73 20.64
N VAL A 655 20.71 -26.94 21.66
CA VAL A 655 22.08 -26.44 21.77
C VAL A 655 23.03 -27.60 22.08
N ALA A 656 24.11 -27.73 21.29
CA ALA A 656 25.09 -28.81 21.43
C ALA A 656 25.82 -28.80 22.79
N GLN A 657 26.03 -27.62 23.39
CA GLN A 657 26.69 -27.44 24.68
C GLN A 657 25.79 -26.64 25.64
N PRO A 658 24.74 -27.27 26.22
CA PRO A 658 23.74 -26.58 27.01
C PRO A 658 24.32 -25.95 28.29
N GLY A 659 25.32 -26.59 28.93
CA GLY A 659 25.98 -26.03 30.11
C GLY A 659 26.72 -24.72 29.84
N LEU A 660 27.39 -24.61 28.68
CA LEU A 660 28.06 -23.37 28.27
C LEU A 660 27.06 -22.23 28.07
N PHE A 661 25.93 -22.52 27.41
CA PHE A 661 24.86 -21.54 27.20
C PHE A 661 24.33 -20.96 28.52
N TRP A 662 23.99 -21.79 29.50
CA TRP A 662 23.46 -21.31 30.78
C TRP A 662 24.47 -20.49 31.58
N ARG A 663 25.76 -20.83 31.46
CA ARG A 663 26.85 -20.06 32.07
C ARG A 663 27.01 -18.69 31.42
N GLU A 664 27.04 -18.64 30.09
CA GLU A 664 27.10 -17.37 29.35
C GLU A 664 25.85 -16.51 29.61
N ALA A 665 24.68 -17.13 29.70
CA ALA A 665 23.43 -16.45 30.01
C ALA A 665 23.50 -15.74 31.37
N LEU A 666 24.04 -16.43 32.37
CA LEU A 666 24.20 -15.87 33.71
C LEU A 666 25.29 -14.80 33.76
N GLN A 667 26.42 -15.01 33.10
CA GLN A 667 27.49 -14.01 33.01
C GLN A 667 26.96 -12.72 32.38
N LYS A 668 26.22 -12.83 31.27
CA LYS A 668 25.60 -11.69 30.59
C LYS A 668 24.54 -11.02 31.47
N ALA A 669 23.78 -11.80 32.25
CA ALA A 669 22.83 -11.26 33.21
C ALA A 669 23.51 -10.45 34.32
N ILE A 670 24.74 -10.79 34.68
CA ILE A 670 25.52 -10.04 35.69
C ILE A 670 26.16 -8.78 35.08
N GLU A 671 26.63 -8.86 33.83
CA GLU A 671 27.34 -7.76 33.15
C GLU A 671 26.41 -6.69 32.57
N SER A 672 25.13 -7.01 32.33
CA SER A 672 24.18 -6.12 31.67
C SER A 672 23.40 -5.27 32.67
N GLU A 673 23.19 -3.99 32.38
CA GLU A 673 22.21 -3.14 33.06
C GLU A 673 20.77 -3.71 32.99
N ALA A 674 20.48 -4.59 32.03
CA ALA A 674 19.22 -5.31 31.88
C ALA A 674 19.21 -6.69 32.57
N GLY A 675 20.16 -6.93 33.48
CA GLY A 675 20.39 -8.22 34.15
C GLY A 675 19.15 -8.86 34.76
N ASP A 676 18.33 -8.08 35.45
CA ASP A 676 17.10 -8.55 36.10
C ASP A 676 16.08 -9.13 35.13
N LEU A 677 15.98 -8.58 33.91
CA LEU A 677 15.07 -9.08 32.88
C LEU A 677 15.53 -10.43 32.33
N LEU A 678 16.84 -10.58 32.08
CA LEU A 678 17.40 -11.84 31.59
C LEU A 678 17.25 -12.95 32.64
N LEU A 679 17.49 -12.62 33.92
CA LEU A 679 17.25 -13.55 35.04
C LEU A 679 15.79 -13.99 35.11
N THR A 680 14.86 -13.04 35.02
CA THR A 680 13.41 -13.32 35.04
C THR A 680 13.02 -14.25 33.89
N ARG A 681 13.45 -13.95 32.66
CA ARG A 681 13.07 -14.71 31.46
C ARG A 681 13.62 -16.13 31.41
N LEU A 682 14.85 -16.33 31.87
CA LEU A 682 15.54 -17.62 31.75
C LEU A 682 15.39 -18.51 32.98
N PHE A 683 15.30 -17.92 34.19
CA PHE A 683 15.34 -18.69 35.43
C PHE A 683 14.03 -18.64 36.24
N GLN A 684 13.16 -17.65 36.02
CA GLN A 684 11.85 -17.60 36.69
C GLN A 684 10.71 -18.11 35.80
N ASP A 685 10.91 -18.17 34.48
CA ASP A 685 9.92 -18.74 33.56
C ASP A 685 9.88 -20.27 33.63
N GLU A 686 8.71 -20.84 33.94
CA GLU A 686 8.54 -22.27 34.19
C GLU A 686 9.00 -23.16 33.02
N ALA A 687 8.84 -22.74 31.77
CA ALA A 687 9.24 -23.55 30.63
C ALA A 687 10.77 -23.65 30.51
N PHE A 688 11.49 -22.55 30.76
CA PHE A 688 12.95 -22.52 30.76
C PHE A 688 13.53 -23.20 31.99
N ARG A 689 12.84 -23.11 33.14
CA ARG A 689 13.16 -23.90 34.33
C ARG A 689 13.10 -25.39 34.03
N GLN A 690 12.02 -25.90 33.45
CA GLN A 690 11.94 -27.31 33.09
C GLN A 690 13.04 -27.72 32.11
N LEU A 691 13.35 -26.87 31.14
CA LEU A 691 14.44 -27.13 30.20
C LEU A 691 15.81 -27.20 30.88
N PHE A 692 16.09 -26.29 31.83
CA PHE A 692 17.27 -26.32 32.66
C PHE A 692 17.32 -27.63 33.47
N LEU A 693 16.19 -28.00 34.10
CA LEU A 693 16.01 -29.23 34.88
C LEU A 693 16.17 -30.51 34.06
N GLU A 694 15.95 -30.51 32.74
CA GLU A 694 16.08 -31.70 31.89
C GLU A 694 17.52 -32.01 31.46
N LYS A 695 18.43 -31.05 31.51
CA LYS A 695 19.81 -31.25 31.04
C LYS A 695 20.58 -32.13 32.01
N SER A 696 21.17 -33.24 31.58
CA SER A 696 21.91 -34.14 32.48
C SER A 696 23.40 -33.78 32.65
N THR A 697 23.84 -32.61 32.20
CA THR A 697 25.27 -32.30 32.07
C THR A 697 25.81 -31.60 33.33
N SER A 698 26.95 -32.07 33.85
CA SER A 698 27.49 -31.64 35.14
C SER A 698 28.16 -30.25 35.14
N GLU A 699 28.34 -29.62 33.98
CA GLU A 699 28.86 -28.25 33.85
C GLU A 699 27.92 -27.23 34.50
N ILE A 700 26.64 -27.58 34.66
CA ILE A 700 25.65 -26.76 35.35
C ILE A 700 26.06 -26.45 36.80
N LEU A 701 26.85 -27.32 37.45
CA LEU A 701 27.41 -27.11 38.79
C LEU A 701 28.51 -26.04 38.85
N GLU A 702 28.86 -25.40 37.74
CA GLU A 702 29.74 -24.22 37.74
C GLU A 702 29.00 -22.95 38.11
N ILE A 703 27.67 -22.99 38.12
CA ILE A 703 26.83 -21.85 38.39
C ILE A 703 26.78 -21.55 39.89
N GLN A 704 27.35 -20.42 40.31
CA GLN A 704 27.50 -20.04 41.71
C GLN A 704 26.57 -18.91 42.18
N HIS A 705 25.67 -18.41 41.32
CA HIS A 705 24.88 -17.23 41.63
C HIS A 705 23.65 -17.57 42.51
N PRO A 706 23.40 -16.84 43.62
CA PRO A 706 22.29 -17.15 44.54
C PRO A 706 20.91 -17.16 43.89
N ALA A 707 20.67 -16.33 42.86
CA ALA A 707 19.37 -16.24 42.19
C ALA A 707 18.88 -17.55 41.52
N VAL A 708 19.76 -18.54 41.34
CA VAL A 708 19.40 -19.83 40.75
C VAL A 708 19.55 -21.01 41.71
N GLU A 709 19.81 -20.75 43.00
CA GLU A 709 20.06 -21.80 44.00
C GLU A 709 18.91 -22.80 44.12
N GLU A 710 17.67 -22.32 44.14
CA GLU A 710 16.49 -23.17 44.21
C GLU A 710 16.38 -24.09 42.98
N LEU A 711 16.58 -23.52 41.78
CA LEU A 711 16.49 -24.25 40.53
C LEU A 711 17.61 -25.29 40.37
N LEU A 712 18.83 -24.94 40.77
CA LEU A 712 19.96 -25.85 40.77
C LEU A 712 19.77 -27.00 41.78
N SER A 713 19.05 -26.74 42.89
CA SER A 713 18.72 -27.76 43.90
C SER A 713 17.74 -28.78 43.33
N GLN A 714 16.69 -28.30 42.65
CA GLN A 714 15.73 -29.13 41.94
C GLN A 714 16.40 -29.95 40.82
N TRP A 715 17.33 -29.32 40.09
CA TRP A 715 18.10 -29.99 39.04
C TRP A 715 18.88 -31.17 39.62
N MET A 716 19.61 -30.91 40.70
CA MET A 716 20.41 -31.93 41.36
C MET A 716 19.56 -33.12 41.83
N GLN A 717 18.39 -32.86 42.43
CA GLN A 717 17.46 -33.90 42.87
C GLN A 717 16.94 -34.76 41.71
N LYS A 718 16.69 -34.15 40.55
CA LYS A 718 16.22 -34.86 39.36
C LYS A 718 17.31 -35.72 38.72
N HIS A 719 18.57 -35.33 38.84
CA HIS A 719 19.73 -36.01 38.24
C HIS A 719 20.61 -36.72 39.26
N LEU A 720 20.06 -37.19 40.39
CA LEU A 720 20.84 -37.90 41.43
C LEU A 720 21.65 -39.08 40.89
N ASN A 721 21.22 -39.69 39.79
CA ASN A 721 21.89 -40.80 39.12
C ASN A 721 23.26 -40.44 38.50
N ILE A 722 23.51 -39.18 38.13
CA ILE A 722 24.83 -38.77 37.60
C ILE A 722 25.87 -38.65 38.72
N PHE A 723 25.40 -38.55 39.95
CA PHE A 723 26.22 -38.43 41.14
C PHE A 723 26.48 -39.81 41.70
N THR A 724 27.33 -40.59 41.03
CA THR A 724 27.72 -41.91 41.53
C THR A 724 28.73 -41.78 42.66
N LYS A 725 28.88 -42.87 43.42
CA LYS A 725 29.83 -42.97 44.52
C LYS A 725 31.20 -42.45 44.11
N ASP A 726 31.73 -41.52 44.90
CA ASP A 726 33.04 -40.89 44.76
C ASP A 726 33.30 -40.17 43.42
N SER A 727 32.26 -39.92 42.62
CA SER A 727 32.40 -39.24 41.33
C SER A 727 32.88 -37.80 41.49
N ALA A 728 33.57 -37.30 40.46
CA ALA A 728 34.00 -35.89 40.41
C ALA A 728 32.81 -34.93 40.49
N GLN A 729 31.66 -35.32 39.93
CA GLN A 729 30.41 -34.58 39.96
C GLN A 729 29.85 -34.47 41.39
N LEU A 730 29.82 -35.60 42.11
CA LEU A 730 29.36 -35.64 43.50
C LEU A 730 30.28 -34.83 44.40
N TYR A 731 31.59 -34.89 44.16
CA TYR A 731 32.54 -34.04 44.86
C TYR A 731 32.28 -32.56 44.59
N LYS A 732 32.21 -32.16 43.31
CA LYS A 732 31.97 -30.77 42.89
C LYS A 732 30.68 -30.20 43.51
N ALA A 733 29.61 -30.99 43.55
CA ALA A 733 28.37 -30.59 44.20
C ALA A 733 28.50 -30.52 45.74
N SER A 734 29.26 -31.43 46.35
CA SER A 734 29.50 -31.46 47.80
C SER A 734 30.35 -30.30 48.31
N ILE A 735 31.08 -29.63 47.42
CA ILE A 735 31.86 -28.42 47.74
C ILE A 735 31.26 -27.15 47.11
N HIS A 736 30.00 -27.22 46.68
CA HIS A 736 29.36 -26.12 45.99
C HIS A 736 29.19 -24.90 46.92
N LYS A 737 29.35 -23.67 46.37
CA LYS A 737 29.22 -22.43 47.15
C LYS A 737 27.81 -22.20 47.68
N LEU A 738 26.81 -22.66 46.93
CA LEU A 738 25.41 -22.56 47.32
C LEU A 738 25.07 -23.64 48.37
N PRO A 739 24.65 -23.26 49.60
CA PRO A 739 24.42 -24.20 50.69
C PRO A 739 23.45 -25.33 50.37
N SER A 740 22.38 -25.05 49.63
CA SER A 740 21.32 -26.03 49.32
C SER A 740 21.85 -27.17 48.45
N ILE A 741 22.67 -26.85 47.44
CA ILE A 741 23.30 -27.83 46.54
C ILE A 741 24.27 -28.70 47.31
N ARG A 742 25.11 -28.05 48.11
CA ARG A 742 26.07 -28.73 48.97
C ARG A 742 25.38 -29.73 49.89
N ASN A 743 24.34 -29.32 50.60
CA ASN A 743 23.65 -30.20 51.55
C ASN A 743 22.98 -31.40 50.87
N LEU A 744 22.39 -31.20 49.67
CA LEU A 744 21.84 -32.30 48.87
C LEU A 744 22.92 -33.28 48.41
N ALA A 745 24.05 -32.77 47.94
CA ALA A 745 25.19 -33.57 47.52
C ALA A 745 25.78 -34.39 48.66
N LEU A 746 25.91 -33.81 49.86
CA LEU A 746 26.41 -34.51 51.03
C LEU A 746 25.46 -35.62 51.50
N THR A 747 24.15 -35.37 51.41
CA THR A 747 23.13 -36.39 51.70
C THR A 747 23.24 -37.55 50.72
N GLN A 748 23.40 -37.26 49.42
CA GLN A 748 23.58 -38.26 48.39
C GLN A 748 24.91 -39.02 48.53
N ALA A 749 25.99 -38.33 48.86
CA ALA A 749 27.28 -38.97 49.11
C ALA A 749 27.18 -39.96 50.27
N THR A 750 26.48 -39.58 51.33
CA THR A 750 26.24 -40.43 52.48
C THR A 750 25.41 -41.66 52.11
N SER A 751 24.33 -41.51 51.32
CA SER A 751 23.46 -42.63 50.93
C SER A 751 24.16 -43.64 50.01
N LEU A 752 25.06 -43.18 49.14
CA LEU A 752 25.87 -44.04 48.25
C LEU A 752 27.05 -44.72 48.96
N GLY A 753 27.34 -44.26 50.18
CA GLY A 753 28.57 -44.58 50.90
C GLY A 753 29.73 -43.74 50.38
N ILE A 754 30.45 -43.12 51.31
CA ILE A 754 31.63 -42.31 51.05
C ILE A 754 32.87 -43.23 51.10
N SER A 755 33.87 -43.04 50.25
CA SER A 755 35.20 -43.63 50.48
C SER A 755 36.08 -42.72 51.33
N ILE A 756 37.18 -43.27 51.85
CA ILE A 756 38.19 -42.49 52.57
C ILE A 756 38.67 -41.33 51.70
N SER A 757 39.10 -41.57 50.46
CA SER A 757 39.61 -40.52 49.59
C SER A 757 38.59 -39.41 49.32
N PHE A 758 37.31 -39.76 49.19
CA PHE A 758 36.25 -38.76 49.05
C PHE A 758 36.04 -37.96 50.34
N ALA A 759 35.98 -38.61 51.51
CA ALA A 759 35.88 -37.94 52.81
C ALA A 759 37.05 -36.97 53.06
N ILE A 760 38.28 -37.34 52.69
CA ILE A 760 39.44 -36.46 52.82
C ILE A 760 39.28 -35.22 51.93
N ARG A 761 38.90 -35.39 50.67
CA ARG A 761 38.65 -34.25 49.78
C ARG A 761 37.52 -33.36 50.29
N LEU A 762 36.48 -33.93 50.90
CA LEU A 762 35.41 -33.18 51.54
C LEU A 762 35.93 -32.30 52.69
N LEU A 763 36.83 -32.83 53.52
CA LEU A 763 37.46 -32.06 54.59
C LEU A 763 38.27 -30.88 54.06
N GLU A 764 38.99 -31.11 52.96
CA GLU A 764 39.85 -30.13 52.28
C GLU A 764 39.12 -28.93 51.69
N SER A 765 37.79 -28.99 51.58
CA SER A 765 36.98 -27.90 51.05
C SER A 765 36.86 -26.68 51.99
N ASP A 766 37.19 -26.83 53.27
CA ASP A 766 36.96 -25.83 54.34
C ASP A 766 35.50 -25.40 54.52
N LEU A 767 34.54 -26.12 53.95
CA LEU A 767 33.13 -25.82 54.10
C LEU A 767 32.56 -26.59 55.30
N PRO A 768 31.98 -25.91 56.32
CA PRO A 768 31.57 -26.56 57.57
C PRO A 768 30.64 -27.77 57.39
N ALA A 769 29.63 -27.66 56.51
CA ALA A 769 28.70 -28.77 56.25
C ALA A 769 29.41 -29.97 55.59
N THR A 770 30.33 -29.71 54.66
CA THR A 770 31.11 -30.71 53.95
C THR A 770 32.06 -31.44 54.90
N GLN A 771 32.70 -30.69 55.80
CA GLN A 771 33.54 -31.25 56.84
C GLN A 771 32.75 -32.14 57.80
N GLN A 772 31.58 -31.68 58.25
CA GLN A 772 30.72 -32.44 59.14
C GLN A 772 30.30 -33.79 58.55
N ALA A 773 29.93 -33.83 57.27
CA ALA A 773 29.57 -35.07 56.58
C ALA A 773 30.77 -36.04 56.44
N ALA A 774 31.95 -35.52 56.15
CA ALA A 774 33.16 -36.32 56.13
C ALA A 774 33.47 -36.93 57.51
N PHE A 775 33.35 -36.15 58.60
CA PHE A 775 33.52 -36.69 59.96
C PHE A 775 32.50 -37.74 60.31
N ALA A 776 31.24 -37.52 59.95
CA ALA A 776 30.19 -38.50 60.21
C ALA A 776 30.55 -39.86 59.58
N TYR A 777 31.07 -39.87 58.35
CA TYR A 777 31.58 -41.09 57.72
C TYR A 777 32.80 -41.67 58.45
N LEU A 778 33.82 -40.84 58.72
CA LEU A 778 35.04 -41.29 59.39
C LEU A 778 34.74 -41.93 60.75
N ASP A 779 33.80 -41.36 61.51
CA ASP A 779 33.39 -41.90 62.80
C ASP A 779 32.70 -43.29 62.70
N THR A 780 32.20 -43.67 61.52
CA THR A 780 31.67 -45.03 61.26
C THR A 780 32.74 -46.07 60.99
N LEU A 781 34.00 -45.67 60.78
CA LEU A 781 35.08 -46.62 60.57
C LEU A 781 35.29 -47.47 61.82
N GLU A 782 35.51 -48.77 61.61
CA GLU A 782 35.78 -49.70 62.69
C GLU A 782 37.06 -49.28 63.42
N ALA A 783 36.92 -49.09 64.73
CA ALA A 783 38.00 -48.79 65.66
C ALA A 783 39.13 -49.82 65.52
N GLY A 784 40.38 -49.38 65.34
CA GLY A 784 41.51 -50.30 65.13
C GLY A 784 41.78 -50.69 63.68
N SER A 785 40.82 -50.45 62.78
CA SER A 785 40.91 -50.95 61.41
C SER A 785 42.00 -50.27 60.60
N THR A 786 42.49 -50.96 59.57
CA THR A 786 43.42 -50.36 58.59
C THR A 786 42.79 -49.15 57.88
N LYS A 787 41.47 -49.17 57.67
CA LYS A 787 40.74 -48.04 57.07
C LYS A 787 40.73 -46.79 57.96
N GLU A 788 40.55 -46.97 59.27
CA GLU A 788 40.62 -45.87 60.23
C GLU A 788 42.04 -45.26 60.27
N TRP A 789 43.05 -46.13 60.23
CA TRP A 789 44.45 -45.72 60.17
C TRP A 789 44.77 -44.95 58.88
N GLU A 790 44.39 -45.49 57.72
CA GLU A 790 44.58 -44.86 56.40
C GLU A 790 43.89 -43.49 56.33
N ALA A 791 42.67 -43.39 56.85
CA ALA A 791 41.94 -42.13 56.89
C ALA A 791 42.61 -41.10 57.80
N THR A 792 43.10 -41.52 58.96
CA THR A 792 43.80 -40.61 59.88
C THR A 792 45.11 -40.12 59.30
N LEU A 793 45.88 -41.01 58.65
CA LEU A 793 47.09 -40.63 57.94
C LEU A 793 46.76 -39.62 56.84
N ALA A 794 45.78 -39.91 55.99
CA ALA A 794 45.40 -39.03 54.88
C ALA A 794 44.87 -37.66 55.36
N MET A 795 44.19 -37.57 56.51
CA MET A 795 43.81 -36.28 57.10
C MET A 795 45.03 -35.48 57.56
N CYS A 796 45.95 -36.14 58.27
CA CYS A 796 47.17 -35.50 58.78
C CYS A 796 48.16 -35.13 57.67
N ASP A 797 48.14 -35.84 56.55
CA ASP A 797 48.95 -35.59 55.34
C ASP A 797 48.26 -34.66 54.32
N SER A 798 47.04 -34.21 54.62
CA SER A 798 46.29 -33.35 53.72
C SER A 798 47.03 -32.03 53.44
N PRO A 799 47.02 -31.48 52.21
CA PRO A 799 47.53 -30.14 51.93
C PRO A 799 46.76 -29.02 52.66
N ASN A 800 45.54 -29.29 53.16
CA ASN A 800 44.74 -28.31 53.90
C ASN A 800 45.07 -28.30 55.41
N THR A 801 45.47 -27.15 55.94
CA THR A 801 45.83 -26.98 57.37
C THR A 801 44.69 -27.29 58.33
N SER A 802 43.44 -26.98 57.97
CA SER A 802 42.27 -27.28 58.80
C SER A 802 42.02 -28.79 58.86
N THR A 803 42.10 -29.48 57.70
CA THR A 803 42.00 -30.94 57.60
C THR A 803 43.09 -31.63 58.43
N ARG A 804 44.33 -31.13 58.36
CA ARG A 804 45.43 -31.63 59.21
C ARG A 804 45.13 -31.52 60.69
N LYS A 805 44.61 -30.36 61.12
CA LYS A 805 44.20 -30.14 62.51
C LYS A 805 43.15 -31.16 62.94
N LEU A 806 42.15 -31.37 62.11
CA LEU A 806 41.11 -32.31 62.42
C LEU A 806 41.60 -33.77 62.39
N GLY A 807 42.56 -34.11 61.52
CA GLY A 807 43.22 -35.42 61.53
C GLY A 807 43.96 -35.68 62.84
N MET A 808 44.67 -34.68 63.36
CA MET A 808 45.35 -34.76 64.65
C MET A 808 44.36 -34.92 65.81
N ASP A 809 43.24 -34.19 65.77
CA ASP A 809 42.17 -34.32 66.77
C ASP A 809 41.50 -35.71 66.69
N TYR A 810 41.27 -36.21 65.47
CA TYR A 810 40.70 -37.53 65.20
C TYR A 810 41.62 -38.65 65.69
N PHE A 811 42.92 -38.53 65.43
CA PHE A 811 43.95 -39.43 65.99
C PHE A 811 43.85 -39.48 67.52
N HIS A 812 43.84 -38.34 68.22
CA HIS A 812 43.78 -38.35 69.68
C HIS A 812 42.52 -39.00 70.24
N LYS A 813 41.38 -38.79 69.58
CA LYS A 813 40.09 -39.39 69.96
C LYS A 813 40.13 -40.92 69.86
N ARG A 814 40.89 -41.47 68.89
CA ARG A 814 40.84 -42.90 68.53
C ARG A 814 42.12 -43.69 68.85
N LYS A 815 43.25 -43.03 69.14
CA LYS A 815 44.58 -43.67 69.24
C LYS A 815 44.66 -44.87 70.19
N GLN A 816 43.92 -44.85 71.31
CA GLN A 816 43.89 -45.96 72.27
C GLN A 816 43.35 -47.28 71.68
N GLN A 817 42.64 -47.20 70.56
CA GLN A 817 42.08 -48.35 69.85
C GLN A 817 43.12 -49.01 68.92
N TRP A 818 44.29 -48.40 68.76
CA TRP A 818 45.38 -48.91 67.93
C TRP A 818 46.49 -49.50 68.78
N THR A 819 47.13 -50.54 68.25
CA THR A 819 48.39 -51.02 68.83
C THR A 819 49.44 -49.93 68.81
N ASP A 820 50.34 -49.91 69.79
CA ASP A 820 51.44 -48.95 69.85
C ASP A 820 52.24 -48.95 68.54
N ARG A 821 52.41 -50.12 67.93
CA ARG A 821 53.04 -50.26 66.60
C ARG A 821 52.32 -49.44 65.53
N LYS A 822 50.98 -49.51 65.43
CA LYS A 822 50.22 -48.74 64.42
C LYS A 822 50.21 -47.24 64.71
N GLN A 823 50.20 -46.85 65.99
CA GLN A 823 50.35 -45.44 66.38
C GLN A 823 51.72 -44.91 65.94
N LEU A 824 52.78 -45.67 66.21
CA LEU A 824 54.15 -45.33 65.81
C LEU A 824 54.32 -45.29 64.30
N GLU A 825 53.74 -46.24 63.58
CA GLU A 825 53.75 -46.27 62.11
C GLU A 825 53.13 -45.00 61.52
N LEU A 826 51.99 -44.53 62.06
CA LEU A 826 51.38 -43.28 61.61
C LEU A 826 52.28 -42.06 61.89
N LEU A 827 52.92 -42.02 63.06
CA LEU A 827 53.86 -40.96 63.42
C LEU A 827 55.12 -41.01 62.56
N GLU A 828 55.56 -42.20 62.15
CA GLU A 828 56.67 -42.38 61.21
C GLU A 828 56.34 -41.79 59.84
N PHE A 829 55.17 -42.09 59.27
CA PHE A 829 54.74 -41.48 58.02
C PHE A 829 54.65 -39.95 58.13
N LEU A 830 54.06 -39.43 59.20
CA LEU A 830 53.92 -37.99 59.41
C LEU A 830 55.21 -37.29 59.83
N SER A 831 56.24 -38.03 60.23
CA SER A 831 57.55 -37.47 60.55
C SER A 831 58.21 -36.83 59.33
N GLU A 832 57.84 -37.27 58.13
CA GLU A 832 58.36 -36.77 56.86
C GLU A 832 57.54 -35.58 56.32
N HIS A 833 56.45 -35.19 56.99
CA HIS A 833 55.55 -34.14 56.53
C HIS A 833 56.12 -32.72 56.71
N ALA A 834 56.24 -31.94 55.62
CA ALA A 834 56.94 -30.66 55.63
C ALA A 834 56.33 -29.54 56.53
N ASP A 835 55.07 -29.63 56.94
CA ASP A 835 54.41 -28.61 57.78
C ASP A 835 54.92 -28.60 59.24
N PRO A 836 55.44 -27.45 59.72
CA PRO A 836 55.78 -27.22 61.13
C PRO A 836 54.72 -27.60 62.18
N ILE A 837 53.43 -27.53 61.84
CA ILE A 837 52.32 -27.89 62.74
C ILE A 837 52.31 -29.41 62.95
N ILE A 838 52.44 -30.20 61.89
CA ILE A 838 52.53 -31.67 61.96
C ILE A 838 53.81 -32.07 62.68
N HIS A 839 54.96 -31.48 62.35
CA HIS A 839 56.19 -31.73 63.10
C HIS A 839 56.01 -31.46 64.60
N ASN A 840 55.36 -30.35 64.96
CA ASN A 840 55.13 -30.04 66.37
C ASN A 840 54.24 -31.07 67.06
N TRP A 841 53.23 -31.55 66.35
CA TRP A 841 52.32 -32.56 66.86
C TRP A 841 52.98 -33.94 66.99
N VAL A 842 53.69 -34.41 65.95
CA VAL A 842 54.47 -35.66 65.98
C VAL A 842 55.46 -35.61 67.15
N ALA A 843 56.18 -34.50 67.33
CA ALA A 843 57.09 -34.33 68.46
C ALA A 843 56.40 -34.47 69.82
N LYS A 844 55.18 -33.94 70.00
CA LYS A 844 54.41 -34.08 71.26
C LYS A 844 53.96 -35.52 71.50
N GLU A 845 53.48 -36.19 70.45
CA GLU A 845 53.02 -37.57 70.59
C GLU A 845 54.17 -38.52 70.90
N LEU A 846 55.32 -38.32 70.28
CA LEU A 846 56.48 -39.16 70.57
C LEU A 846 57.09 -38.88 71.96
N VAL A 847 56.90 -37.68 72.54
CA VAL A 847 57.19 -37.42 73.97
C VAL A 847 56.26 -38.24 74.85
N THR A 848 54.96 -38.25 74.51
CA THR A 848 53.92 -38.93 75.29
C THR A 848 54.07 -40.45 75.25
N GLN A 849 54.43 -41.03 74.10
CA GLN A 849 54.59 -42.48 73.92
C GLN A 849 55.95 -43.02 74.38
N GLN A 850 56.90 -42.15 74.78
CA GLN A 850 58.27 -42.53 75.12
C GLN A 850 58.93 -43.45 74.07
N ALA A 851 58.63 -43.18 72.81
CA ALA A 851 59.01 -44.05 71.71
C ALA A 851 60.51 -43.98 71.42
N GLU A 852 61.17 -45.14 71.45
CA GLU A 852 62.57 -45.30 71.05
C GLU A 852 62.64 -46.12 69.76
N SER A 853 62.70 -45.43 68.62
CA SER A 853 62.86 -46.06 67.31
C SER A 853 63.86 -45.29 66.45
N SER A 854 64.33 -45.92 65.38
CA SER A 854 65.24 -45.27 64.42
C SER A 854 64.62 -44.04 63.75
N PHE A 855 63.32 -44.08 63.42
CA PHE A 855 62.65 -42.93 62.81
C PHE A 855 62.55 -41.75 63.77
N VAL A 856 62.42 -42.00 65.08
CA VAL A 856 62.37 -40.94 66.10
C VAL A 856 63.68 -40.15 66.13
N GLN A 857 64.82 -40.85 66.08
CA GLN A 857 66.13 -40.21 66.04
C GLN A 857 66.33 -39.41 64.74
N ARG A 858 65.86 -39.95 63.60
CA ARG A 858 65.88 -39.27 62.30
C ARG A 858 65.03 -38.00 62.33
N PHE A 859 63.79 -38.10 62.80
CA PHE A 859 62.85 -37.00 62.95
C PHE A 859 63.39 -35.89 63.85
N ASP A 860 63.92 -36.25 65.02
CA ASP A 860 64.51 -35.29 65.95
C ASP A 860 65.65 -34.51 65.31
N LYS A 861 66.55 -35.23 64.65
CA LYS A 861 67.67 -34.65 63.93
C LYS A 861 67.19 -33.69 62.84
N GLU A 862 66.23 -34.09 62.02
CA GLU A 862 65.73 -33.27 60.92
C GLU A 862 65.02 -32.01 61.41
N VAL A 863 64.09 -32.14 62.36
CA VAL A 863 63.33 -31.01 62.89
C VAL A 863 64.24 -30.02 63.62
N LEU A 864 65.20 -30.49 64.42
CA LEU A 864 66.14 -29.62 65.11
C LEU A 864 67.05 -28.83 64.15
N ARG A 865 67.40 -29.43 63.00
CA ARG A 865 68.17 -28.79 61.93
C ARG A 865 67.39 -27.74 61.12
N MET A 866 66.07 -27.81 61.10
CA MET A 866 65.26 -26.86 60.31
C MET A 866 65.45 -25.43 60.80
N LYS A 867 65.95 -24.54 59.92
CA LYS A 867 66.13 -23.12 60.23
C LYS A 867 64.79 -22.39 60.19
N ASN A 868 64.50 -21.61 61.23
CA ASN A 868 63.32 -20.74 61.34
C ASN A 868 61.95 -21.42 61.12
N LYS A 869 61.87 -22.75 61.26
CA LYS A 869 60.64 -23.53 61.14
C LYS A 869 60.49 -24.47 62.34
N SER A 870 59.26 -24.94 62.57
CA SER A 870 58.97 -25.98 63.58
C SER A 870 59.40 -25.65 65.00
N ARG A 871 59.44 -24.37 65.39
CA ARG A 871 59.98 -23.93 66.70
C ARG A 871 59.36 -24.69 67.88
N LYS A 872 58.04 -24.84 67.88
CA LYS A 872 57.34 -25.59 68.95
C LYS A 872 57.72 -27.08 68.95
N ALA A 873 57.88 -27.68 67.77
CA ALA A 873 58.36 -29.05 67.63
C ALA A 873 59.75 -29.23 68.24
N LYS A 874 60.67 -28.30 67.93
CA LYS A 874 62.02 -28.30 68.50
C LYS A 874 61.97 -28.27 70.02
N GLU A 875 61.16 -27.41 70.62
CA GLU A 875 61.07 -27.35 72.08
C GLU A 875 60.56 -28.66 72.70
N ASN A 876 59.59 -29.35 72.08
CA ASN A 876 59.14 -30.67 72.56
C ASN A 876 60.23 -31.73 72.41
N ILE A 877 60.95 -31.73 71.28
CA ILE A 877 62.08 -32.64 71.04
C ILE A 877 63.17 -32.39 72.08
N LYS A 878 63.54 -31.13 72.31
CA LYS A 878 64.52 -30.73 73.31
C LYS A 878 64.13 -31.19 74.72
N HIS A 879 62.87 -31.02 75.09
CA HIS A 879 62.35 -31.48 76.38
C HIS A 879 62.48 -33.00 76.51
N ARG A 880 62.12 -33.77 75.46
CA ARG A 880 62.33 -35.22 75.47
C ARG A 880 63.80 -35.61 75.56
N GLN A 881 64.67 -34.94 74.81
CA GLN A 881 66.10 -35.18 74.81
C GLN A 881 66.77 -34.79 76.14
N GLN A 882 66.18 -33.88 76.91
CA GLN A 882 66.60 -33.60 78.30
C GLN A 882 66.29 -34.76 79.24
N GLN A 883 65.15 -35.43 79.05
CA GLN A 883 64.74 -36.56 79.87
C GLN A 883 65.48 -37.84 79.49
N ASN A 884 65.73 -38.03 78.20
CA ASN A 884 66.43 -39.20 77.66
C ASN A 884 67.37 -38.76 76.52
N PRO A 885 68.63 -38.42 76.84
CA PRO A 885 69.57 -37.85 75.89
C PRO A 885 70.08 -38.88 74.88
N THR A 886 69.35 -39.03 73.78
CA THR A 886 69.63 -39.96 72.67
C THR A 886 70.15 -39.24 71.41
N LEU A 887 70.13 -37.91 71.38
CA LEU A 887 70.53 -37.12 70.21
C LEU A 887 72.03 -37.29 69.90
N ALA A 888 72.38 -37.45 68.63
CA ALA A 888 73.77 -37.55 68.21
C ALA A 888 74.54 -36.24 68.50
N THR A 889 75.76 -36.36 69.01
CA THR A 889 76.66 -35.24 69.38
C THR A 889 76.88 -34.28 68.21
N ASP A 890 76.95 -34.79 66.97
CA ASP A 890 77.03 -33.97 65.75
C ASP A 890 75.84 -33.01 65.57
N THR A 891 74.64 -33.47 65.93
CA THR A 891 73.42 -32.64 65.80
C THR A 891 73.43 -31.53 66.84
N LEU A 892 73.91 -31.81 68.05
CA LEU A 892 74.10 -30.79 69.09
C LEU A 892 75.17 -29.75 68.69
N LEU A 893 76.30 -30.20 68.15
CA LEU A 893 77.35 -29.30 67.65
C LEU A 893 76.86 -28.40 66.51
N GLU A 894 76.02 -28.93 65.62
CA GLU A 894 75.40 -28.15 64.55
C GLU A 894 74.41 -27.12 65.10
N MET A 895 73.57 -27.52 66.07
CA MET A 895 72.65 -26.61 66.73
C MET A 895 73.35 -25.52 67.54
N ALA A 896 74.48 -25.83 68.20
CA ALA A 896 75.29 -24.87 68.94
C ALA A 896 75.80 -23.73 68.03
N LYS A 897 75.96 -24.01 66.73
CA LYS A 897 76.34 -23.02 65.70
C LYS A 897 75.13 -22.33 65.05
N SER A 898 73.91 -22.67 65.47
CA SER A 898 72.70 -22.04 64.94
C SER A 898 72.69 -20.55 65.27
N LYS A 899 72.25 -19.74 64.30
CA LYS A 899 72.03 -18.30 64.53
C LYS A 899 70.89 -18.03 65.52
N GLN A 900 70.04 -19.01 65.79
CA GLN A 900 68.95 -18.87 66.75
C GLN A 900 69.50 -19.07 68.16
N LYS A 901 69.69 -17.97 68.88
CA LYS A 901 70.36 -17.92 70.19
C LYS A 901 69.84 -18.98 71.17
N GLN A 902 68.53 -19.16 71.28
CA GLN A 902 67.93 -20.16 72.18
C GLN A 902 68.18 -21.62 71.75
N ASP A 903 68.31 -21.91 70.45
CA ASP A 903 68.68 -23.26 69.98
C ASP A 903 70.15 -23.54 70.27
N ALA A 904 71.01 -22.54 70.05
CA ALA A 904 72.44 -22.63 70.33
C ALA A 904 72.72 -22.78 71.83
N GLU A 905 72.10 -21.95 72.68
CA GLU A 905 72.24 -22.02 74.13
C GLU A 905 71.80 -23.38 74.69
N TRP A 906 70.66 -23.91 74.23
CA TRP A 906 70.20 -25.23 74.65
C TRP A 906 71.18 -26.33 74.23
N ALA A 907 71.67 -26.29 72.99
CA ALA A 907 72.60 -27.30 72.50
C ALA A 907 73.96 -27.22 73.21
N ILE A 908 74.48 -26.01 73.46
CA ILE A 908 75.67 -25.78 74.28
C ILE A 908 75.47 -26.35 75.68
N TRP A 909 74.31 -26.11 76.31
CA TRP A 909 74.01 -26.67 77.62
C TRP A 909 74.02 -28.20 77.62
N GLN A 910 73.43 -28.86 76.61
CA GLN A 910 73.47 -30.32 76.47
C GLN A 910 74.90 -30.86 76.29
N LEU A 911 75.69 -30.21 75.43
CA LEU A 911 77.10 -30.55 75.23
C LEU A 911 77.90 -30.40 76.53
N THR A 912 77.64 -29.33 77.31
CA THR A 912 78.23 -29.14 78.64
C THR A 912 77.87 -30.26 79.60
N GLN A 913 76.59 -30.64 79.69
CA GLN A 913 76.18 -31.75 80.57
C GLN A 913 76.86 -33.05 80.18
N ARG A 914 76.96 -33.36 78.88
CA ARG A 914 77.68 -34.54 78.38
C ARG A 914 79.17 -34.49 78.73
N THR A 915 79.84 -33.36 78.52
CA THR A 915 81.25 -33.19 78.89
C THR A 915 81.50 -33.26 80.39
N LEU A 916 80.63 -32.66 81.21
CA LEU A 916 80.69 -32.77 82.68
C LEU A 916 80.46 -34.22 83.16
N SER A 917 79.68 -35.01 82.43
CA SER A 917 79.53 -36.45 82.69
C SER A 917 80.72 -37.30 82.23
N GLY A 918 81.76 -36.69 81.63
CA GLY A 918 82.99 -37.33 81.17
C GLY A 918 83.06 -37.62 79.67
N GLU A 919 82.05 -37.25 78.88
CA GLU A 919 82.07 -37.42 77.42
C GLU A 919 83.00 -36.38 76.78
N GLN A 920 84.11 -36.84 76.18
CA GLN A 920 84.95 -35.93 75.39
C GLN A 920 84.26 -35.62 74.05
N ILE A 921 83.93 -34.35 73.83
CA ILE A 921 83.24 -33.91 72.63
C ILE A 921 84.19 -33.09 71.74
N PRO A 922 84.63 -33.64 70.60
CA PRO A 922 85.49 -32.91 69.68
C PRO A 922 84.84 -31.62 69.19
N GLY A 923 85.55 -30.49 69.37
CA GLY A 923 85.07 -29.17 68.95
C GLY A 923 84.20 -28.44 69.97
N PHE A 924 84.04 -28.99 71.19
CA PHE A 924 83.41 -28.32 72.31
C PHE A 924 84.29 -28.40 73.56
N GLU A 925 84.83 -27.27 74.00
CA GLU A 925 85.66 -27.17 75.21
C GLU A 925 84.93 -26.34 76.27
N LEU A 926 84.73 -26.90 77.48
CA LEU A 926 84.41 -26.10 78.66
C LEU A 926 85.69 -25.38 79.10
N LYS A 927 85.70 -24.04 78.98
CA LYS A 927 86.77 -23.20 79.51
C LYS A 927 86.32 -22.51 80.79
#